data_AF-A0A936EHM9-F1
#
_entry.id   AF-A0A936EHM9-F1
#
_cell.length_a   1.000
_cell.length_b   1.000
_cell.length_c   1.000
_cell.angle_alpha   90.00
_cell.angle_beta   90.00
_cell.angle_gamma   90.00
#
_symmetry.space_group_name_H-M   'P 1'
#
loop_
_entity.id
_entity.type
_entity.pdbx_description
1 polymer ?
#
loop_
_entity_poly.entity_id
_entity_poly.type
_entity_poly.pdbx_seq_one_letter_code
_entity_poly.pdbx_strand_id
1 'polypeptide(L)'
;MRTSPLLRLLRPAGLTALLAALPLLATTYEYALGDPGNRTLRLNIPASVTTARGILIWGNGSNSDLRSMATDPEFVALAESMGFAVLGTAMWDAFFPSIPDEFTAFQNAIAQLATTSGHPELSWVPWLPVGHSNGGSMSYGSNTLQPARTIALAVNQARGYNNTRPSVAALATPGLLLAGGGDTDIRRTNIRDLFEGNRPRGALWAWAEQEGLGHAYGDSFELILPFAAAMEARRYPDTASPRSGPIALLPLAESEGWLVEPSSHLSGLAEIAAYADYPHDRTTAGWLPNRRLAYIFRAYASHGKPTETATVDVGHGPVAWGTTVTYTIGPPAVAWSAIEYYEGDVLLGRTTPATPNPLTITHVPTASGYSVYHALITLADGTTRRTTPPRRVFVRAAIPQAPTSFKDDIGYTALKAEYPDLPTGANLTMLMCDFSSAATNWSWAVQPGGELAGKTITYLPAGTVPAGYSPHATGVTTIVAGNDTGLLPGIPAISSLWADNISSGLLRTGERVAPNPPAWDFEVITWNWSDDVWSTDMIRRMDWQIDQQGVTVVEAISNERNSPVAYTFTSGYNLIVVGVTSGEHNSGPTRTEVPGRAKPDIVAPTQYTSGGTPTVAGCAGLIIAKAKLDPALAFARDPRAVKALLLAGATKEPIPTWSHTPTQPLDAHFGAGQVNIAHSYHMLLGGRQAAGTAWAPLDGWDKAITSSSSRYFVEVPVGQVATLSAALVWHRIITPNANWSTLTPSLADLNLRLATATASFGVGTTVAESRSTIENVEHLYETSLPAGRYVIEVTGPSGTAYGIAWRTTLVPNDEPLVTIQPSAQSVVVGASALFSIEASGTQAPSFQWYKSGVAITGATDSTLFFPTVGPAETGLYDCAVTGLAGSTLSAPTVLGVVPATGQRTAGDVSTRAEWQDIHHPNGAVYDQFLLTGSAGTFTADPGQIARCSYLDSNDSIVQVEMSGAGAITINLDNASGPMAPTLYNQSDIQYMKGKATITLSGADASTHFTIYSVGTGTNLSVTRPDAAYAGWADVAVAGILSTDGGLGGIHQGNTNYNAAVGYTGLYAPNTTSVGETVVLHGIAASGAAQPYLFFGPGGTAAIKIAGGSLAQPSGDVITVSGLSRVTMGAGQDSCGRAAPAQAIQTRLIDPNGSDVTSAVVVNP
;
A
#
# COMPACT_ATOMS: atom_id res chain seq x y z
N MET A 1 -6.71 16.43 -55.83
CA MET A 1 -6.77 15.48 -56.96
C MET A 1 -7.23 14.13 -56.43
N ARG A 2 -8.20 13.54 -57.13
CA ARG A 2 -8.66 12.13 -57.19
C ARG A 2 -8.40 11.20 -56.00
N THR A 3 -9.51 10.80 -55.41
CA THR A 3 -9.75 9.55 -54.68
C THR A 3 -9.36 8.30 -55.47
N SER A 4 -8.89 7.27 -54.79
CA SER A 4 -9.02 5.87 -55.24
C SER A 4 -8.97 4.90 -54.04
N PRO A 5 -9.77 3.82 -54.04
CA PRO A 5 -10.25 3.12 -52.85
C PRO A 5 -9.63 1.74 -52.67
N LEU A 6 -9.35 1.35 -51.42
CA LEU A 6 -9.13 -0.06 -51.03
C LEU A 6 -9.74 -0.29 -49.64
N LEU A 7 -11.06 -0.17 -49.58
CA LEU A 7 -11.90 -0.74 -48.53
C LEU A 7 -12.60 -1.95 -49.14
N ARG A 8 -12.16 -3.16 -48.79
CA ARG A 8 -12.94 -4.42 -48.73
C ARG A 8 -12.00 -5.62 -48.69
N LEU A 9 -11.63 -6.03 -47.47
CA LEU A 9 -11.39 -7.41 -47.05
C LEU A 9 -10.76 -7.34 -45.65
N LEU A 10 -11.54 -7.57 -44.60
CA LEU A 10 -11.18 -8.26 -43.36
C LEU A 10 -12.45 -8.39 -42.49
N ARG A 11 -12.74 -9.61 -42.05
CA ARG A 11 -13.88 -10.04 -41.23
C ARG A 11 -13.71 -9.58 -39.75
N PRO A 12 -14.80 -9.56 -38.93
CA PRO A 12 -14.78 -8.96 -37.60
C PRO A 12 -14.15 -9.92 -36.58
N ALA A 13 -12.85 -9.80 -36.36
CA ALA A 13 -12.16 -10.48 -35.24
C ALA A 13 -10.96 -9.69 -34.69
N GLY A 14 -10.79 -8.41 -35.06
CA GLY A 14 -9.59 -7.65 -34.71
C GLY A 14 -9.81 -6.17 -34.37
N LEU A 15 -11.05 -5.72 -34.17
CA LEU A 15 -11.31 -4.30 -33.90
C LEU A 15 -11.27 -3.93 -32.40
N THR A 16 -11.33 -4.91 -31.50
CA THR A 16 -11.26 -4.69 -30.03
C THR A 16 -9.86 -4.33 -29.54
N ALA A 17 -8.79 -4.72 -30.25
CA ALA A 17 -7.41 -4.38 -29.88
C ALA A 17 -6.99 -2.98 -30.37
N LEU A 18 -7.62 -2.43 -31.42
CA LEU A 18 -7.21 -1.14 -32.00
C LEU A 18 -7.89 0.08 -31.34
N LEU A 19 -9.01 -0.13 -30.64
CA LEU A 19 -9.75 0.94 -29.93
C LEU A 19 -9.17 1.28 -28.55
N ALA A 20 -8.29 0.44 -27.98
CA ALA A 20 -7.58 0.73 -26.73
C ALA A 20 -6.42 1.73 -26.91
N ALA A 21 -6.07 2.10 -28.15
CA ALA A 21 -4.90 2.91 -28.48
C ALA A 21 -5.22 4.34 -28.96
N LEU A 22 -6.48 4.78 -28.91
CA LEU A 22 -6.83 6.18 -29.20
C LEU A 22 -6.97 6.97 -27.88
N PRO A 23 -6.20 8.05 -27.67
CA PRO A 23 -6.41 8.90 -26.51
C PRO A 23 -7.83 9.49 -26.56
N LEU A 24 -8.60 9.30 -25.50
CA LEU A 24 -9.75 10.16 -25.18
C LEU A 24 -9.25 11.62 -25.28
N LEU A 25 -9.93 12.44 -26.08
CA LEU A 25 -9.47 13.77 -26.48
C LEU A 25 -9.14 14.63 -25.25
N ALA A 26 -7.85 14.71 -24.90
CA ALA A 26 -7.34 15.64 -23.90
C ALA A 26 -7.49 17.08 -24.41
N THR A 27 -7.93 17.99 -23.54
CA THR A 27 -8.01 19.42 -23.91
C THR A 27 -6.61 20.02 -23.86
N THR A 28 -6.11 20.44 -25.03
CA THR A 28 -4.84 21.16 -25.11
C THR A 28 -5.09 22.66 -25.15
N TYR A 29 -4.32 23.42 -24.37
CA TYR A 29 -4.34 24.87 -24.34
C TYR A 29 -3.05 25.43 -24.90
N GLU A 30 -3.16 26.44 -25.74
CA GLU A 30 -2.03 27.13 -26.36
C GLU A 30 -1.90 28.52 -25.76
N TYR A 31 -0.67 28.94 -25.49
CA TYR A 31 -0.37 30.31 -25.10
C TYR A 31 0.79 30.85 -25.93
N ALA A 32 0.65 32.07 -26.43
CA ALA A 32 1.69 32.79 -27.15
C ALA A 32 1.94 34.12 -26.45
N LEU A 33 3.21 34.42 -26.13
CA LEU A 33 3.56 35.65 -25.42
C LEU A 33 3.40 36.91 -26.30
N GLY A 34 3.42 36.76 -27.63
CA GLY A 34 3.20 37.85 -28.59
C GLY A 34 4.42 38.76 -28.79
N ASP A 35 5.62 38.27 -28.47
CA ASP A 35 6.86 39.01 -28.55
C ASP A 35 7.67 38.66 -29.82
N PRO A 36 8.71 39.44 -30.19
CA PRO A 36 9.54 39.14 -31.36
C PRO A 36 10.23 37.77 -31.32
N GLY A 37 10.39 37.18 -30.14
CA GLY A 37 10.94 35.83 -29.94
C GLY A 37 9.96 34.68 -30.25
N ASN A 38 8.68 34.97 -30.52
CA ASN A 38 7.65 33.98 -30.82
C ASN A 38 7.54 32.86 -29.76
N ARG A 39 7.65 33.23 -28.48
CA ARG A 39 7.60 32.28 -27.36
C ARG A 39 6.20 31.73 -27.18
N THR A 40 6.10 30.39 -27.15
CA THR A 40 4.81 29.70 -27.01
C THR A 40 4.88 28.51 -26.05
N LEU A 41 3.72 28.14 -25.50
CA LEU A 41 3.51 27.02 -24.59
C LEU A 41 2.30 26.20 -25.05
N ARG A 42 2.38 24.87 -24.92
CA ARG A 42 1.23 23.98 -25.00
C ARG A 42 1.06 23.26 -23.67
N LEU A 43 -0.10 23.41 -23.06
CA LEU A 43 -0.53 22.68 -21.88
C LEU A 43 -1.48 21.57 -22.29
N ASN A 44 -1.28 20.37 -21.75
CA ASN A 44 -2.22 19.27 -21.79
C ASN A 44 -2.58 18.90 -20.36
N ILE A 45 -3.88 18.86 -20.08
CA ILE A 45 -4.41 18.33 -18.83
C ILE A 45 -5.09 17.02 -19.22
N PRO A 46 -4.53 15.86 -18.81
CA PRO A 46 -5.13 14.59 -19.18
C PRO A 46 -6.57 14.49 -18.68
N ALA A 47 -7.43 13.78 -19.41
CA ALA A 47 -8.87 13.77 -19.13
C ALA A 47 -9.23 13.20 -17.74
N SER A 48 -8.39 12.32 -17.18
CA SER A 48 -8.55 11.80 -15.82
C SER A 48 -8.13 12.79 -14.72
N VAL A 49 -7.45 13.89 -15.07
CA VAL A 49 -6.91 14.87 -14.13
C VAL A 49 -7.90 16.03 -13.95
N THR A 50 -8.78 15.90 -12.95
CA THR A 50 -9.77 16.94 -12.59
C THR A 50 -9.16 18.10 -11.81
N THR A 51 -8.06 17.85 -11.10
CA THR A 51 -7.26 18.85 -10.39
C THR A 51 -5.79 18.51 -10.61
N ALA A 52 -5.03 19.44 -11.18
CA ALA A 52 -3.62 19.20 -11.45
C ALA A 52 -2.80 19.30 -10.14
N ARG A 53 -2.17 18.20 -9.73
CA ARG A 53 -1.28 18.13 -8.55
C ARG A 53 0.06 18.80 -8.79
N GLY A 54 0.53 18.83 -10.04
CA GLY A 54 1.79 19.41 -10.46
C GLY A 54 1.87 19.58 -11.98
N ILE A 55 3.00 20.08 -12.47
CA ILE A 55 3.27 20.25 -13.90
C ILE A 55 4.56 19.52 -14.28
N LEU A 56 4.47 18.57 -15.20
CA LEU A 56 5.62 17.99 -15.90
C LEU A 56 5.99 18.92 -17.05
N ILE A 57 7.12 19.62 -16.94
CA ILE A 57 7.52 20.69 -17.88
C ILE A 57 8.62 20.17 -18.80
N TRP A 58 8.35 20.16 -20.10
CA TRP A 58 9.32 19.84 -21.14
C TRP A 58 9.88 21.09 -21.81
N GLY A 59 11.11 21.46 -21.42
CA GLY A 59 11.81 22.63 -21.93
C GLY A 59 12.38 22.42 -23.35
N ASN A 60 12.25 23.43 -24.20
CA ASN A 60 12.76 23.42 -25.58
C ASN A 60 14.28 23.50 -25.64
N GLY A 61 14.88 22.77 -26.59
CA GLY A 61 16.22 23.05 -27.07
C GLY A 61 16.29 24.43 -27.73
N SER A 62 17.50 24.94 -27.97
CA SER A 62 17.70 26.28 -28.55
C SER A 62 16.92 26.43 -29.86
N ASN A 63 16.04 27.43 -29.93
CA ASN A 63 15.22 27.73 -31.11
C ASN A 63 14.37 26.54 -31.63
N SER A 64 13.98 25.62 -30.75
CA SER A 64 13.13 24.47 -31.12
C SER A 64 11.71 24.61 -30.59
N ASP A 65 10.76 23.96 -31.26
CA ASP A 65 9.38 23.81 -30.80
C ASP A 65 9.19 22.38 -30.28
N LEU A 66 9.05 22.23 -28.95
CA LEU A 66 8.80 20.94 -28.29
C LEU A 66 7.41 20.88 -27.65
N ARG A 67 6.46 21.70 -28.13
CA ARG A 67 5.06 21.64 -27.66
C ARG A 67 4.40 20.29 -27.92
N SER A 68 4.86 19.53 -28.91
CA SER A 68 4.37 18.17 -29.18
C SER A 68 4.53 17.22 -27.98
N MET A 69 5.48 17.47 -27.08
CA MET A 69 5.68 16.66 -25.87
C MET A 69 4.52 16.78 -24.87
N ALA A 70 3.74 17.87 -24.93
CA ALA A 70 2.50 17.97 -24.16
C ALA A 70 1.45 16.92 -24.59
N THR A 71 1.60 16.33 -25.77
CA THR A 71 0.67 15.33 -26.31
C THR A 71 1.32 13.98 -26.55
N ASP A 72 2.55 13.77 -26.08
CA ASP A 72 3.22 12.49 -26.22
C ASP A 72 2.53 11.42 -25.33
N PRO A 73 2.18 10.24 -25.86
CA PRO A 73 1.40 9.25 -25.13
C PRO A 73 2.04 8.78 -23.81
N GLU A 74 3.37 8.65 -23.75
CA GLU A 74 4.05 8.18 -22.53
C GLU A 74 4.13 9.29 -21.48
N PHE A 75 4.32 10.55 -21.92
CA PHE A 75 4.31 11.71 -21.02
C PHE A 75 2.93 11.99 -20.46
N VAL A 76 1.91 11.91 -21.29
CA VAL A 76 0.51 12.04 -20.86
C VAL A 76 0.17 10.92 -19.88
N ALA A 77 0.54 9.67 -20.18
CA ALA A 77 0.25 8.55 -19.27
C ALA A 77 0.99 8.66 -17.92
N LEU A 78 2.24 9.15 -17.91
CA LEU A 78 2.96 9.45 -16.67
C LEU A 78 2.27 10.56 -15.89
N ALA A 79 1.94 11.66 -16.56
CA ALA A 79 1.23 12.76 -15.92
C ALA A 79 -0.12 12.30 -15.38
N GLU A 80 -0.87 11.47 -16.11
CA GLU A 80 -2.09 10.82 -15.61
C GLU A 80 -1.83 10.05 -14.31
N SER A 81 -0.79 9.21 -14.26
CA SER A 81 -0.49 8.41 -13.07
C SER A 81 -0.13 9.24 -11.84
N MET A 82 0.41 10.46 -12.02
CA MET A 82 0.75 11.38 -10.93
C MET A 82 -0.38 12.38 -10.64
N GLY A 83 -1.40 12.47 -11.49
CA GLY A 83 -2.41 13.54 -11.44
C GLY A 83 -1.88 14.90 -11.90
N PHE A 84 -0.92 14.94 -12.82
CA PHE A 84 -0.20 16.13 -13.27
C PHE A 84 -0.70 16.62 -14.63
N ALA A 85 -0.42 17.89 -14.94
CA ALA A 85 -0.50 18.41 -16.31
C ALA A 85 0.85 18.29 -17.02
N VAL A 86 0.84 18.25 -18.35
CA VAL A 86 2.05 18.27 -19.18
C VAL A 86 2.17 19.62 -19.89
N LEU A 87 3.33 20.25 -19.80
CA LEU A 87 3.60 21.54 -20.44
C LEU A 87 4.80 21.42 -21.38
N GLY A 88 4.60 21.60 -22.68
CA GLY A 88 5.67 21.71 -23.67
C GLY A 88 5.97 23.15 -24.02
N THR A 89 7.24 23.50 -24.18
CA THR A 89 7.67 24.88 -24.50
C THR A 89 8.21 25.00 -25.92
N ALA A 90 8.21 26.22 -26.46
CA ALA A 90 8.85 26.53 -27.74
C ALA A 90 9.44 27.95 -27.74
N MET A 91 10.66 28.06 -28.27
CA MET A 91 11.40 29.32 -28.42
C MET A 91 11.73 30.07 -27.11
N TRP A 92 11.65 29.42 -25.95
CA TRP A 92 12.08 30.01 -24.68
C TRP A 92 13.60 29.94 -24.52
N ASP A 93 14.19 30.99 -23.95
CA ASP A 93 15.60 31.00 -23.56
C ASP A 93 15.82 30.33 -22.20
N ALA A 94 17.07 29.99 -21.91
CA ALA A 94 17.46 29.38 -20.65
C ALA A 94 17.16 30.29 -19.45
N PHE A 95 16.66 29.68 -18.37
CA PHE A 95 16.35 30.41 -17.14
C PHE A 95 17.61 30.67 -16.33
N PHE A 96 17.88 31.96 -16.13
CA PHE A 96 19.13 32.43 -15.58
C PHE A 96 18.83 33.55 -14.56
N PRO A 97 19.38 33.50 -13.32
CA PRO A 97 19.28 34.63 -12.38
C PRO A 97 19.73 35.99 -12.94
N SER A 98 20.61 36.00 -13.94
CA SER A 98 21.05 37.22 -14.65
C SER A 98 20.06 37.73 -15.69
N ILE A 99 19.00 36.96 -16.00
CA ILE A 99 17.91 37.32 -16.92
C ILE A 99 16.57 36.94 -16.23
N PRO A 100 16.22 37.58 -15.10
CA PRO A 100 15.06 37.21 -14.29
C PRO A 100 13.72 37.42 -15.02
N ASP A 101 13.71 38.31 -16.02
CA ASP A 101 12.54 38.63 -16.82
C ASP A 101 12.04 37.42 -17.63
N GLU A 102 12.94 36.53 -18.09
CA GLU A 102 12.59 35.35 -18.87
C GLU A 102 11.76 34.35 -18.03
N PHE A 103 12.23 34.07 -16.81
CA PHE A 103 11.55 33.18 -15.88
C PHE A 103 10.24 33.79 -15.37
N THR A 104 10.22 35.11 -15.13
CA THR A 104 9.01 35.83 -14.72
C THR A 104 7.95 35.79 -15.83
N ALA A 105 8.35 35.99 -17.09
CA ALA A 105 7.45 35.85 -18.24
C ALA A 105 6.89 34.41 -18.35
N PHE A 106 7.71 33.40 -18.07
CA PHE A 106 7.28 32.00 -18.06
C PHE A 106 6.24 31.71 -16.97
N GLN A 107 6.46 32.20 -15.74
CA GLN A 107 5.49 32.08 -14.65
C GLN A 107 4.17 32.78 -14.98
N ASN A 108 4.22 33.98 -15.56
CA ASN A 108 3.04 34.70 -15.99
C ASN A 108 2.28 33.94 -17.08
N ALA A 109 2.98 33.33 -18.03
CA ALA A 109 2.38 32.50 -19.07
C ALA A 109 1.65 31.27 -18.48
N ILE A 110 2.24 30.60 -17.48
CA ILE A 110 1.57 29.52 -16.74
C ILE A 110 0.34 30.03 -16.01
N ALA A 111 0.39 31.20 -15.37
CA ALA A 111 -0.78 31.79 -14.70
C ALA A 111 -1.92 32.15 -15.67
N GLN A 112 -1.58 32.58 -16.89
CA GLN A 112 -2.57 32.80 -17.95
C GLN A 112 -3.18 31.49 -18.45
N LEU A 113 -2.36 30.44 -18.61
CA LEU A 113 -2.85 29.10 -18.93
C LEU A 113 -3.72 28.53 -17.80
N ALA A 114 -3.38 28.77 -16.54
CA ALA A 114 -4.20 28.40 -15.38
C ALA A 114 -5.60 29.02 -15.45
N THR A 115 -5.65 30.31 -15.80
CA THR A 115 -6.90 31.05 -15.99
C THR A 115 -7.70 30.51 -17.19
N THR A 116 -7.04 30.34 -18.33
CA THR A 116 -7.69 29.94 -19.60
C THR A 116 -8.17 28.49 -19.57
N SER A 117 -7.49 27.62 -18.84
CA SER A 117 -7.86 26.22 -18.69
C SER A 117 -8.93 25.96 -17.63
N GLY A 118 -9.21 26.91 -16.75
CA GLY A 118 -10.09 26.69 -15.60
C GLY A 118 -9.42 25.91 -14.45
N HIS A 119 -8.09 25.81 -14.47
CA HIS A 119 -7.27 25.14 -13.47
C HIS A 119 -6.38 26.17 -12.74
N PRO A 120 -6.94 26.97 -11.81
CA PRO A 120 -6.20 28.02 -11.10
C PRO A 120 -4.99 27.48 -10.33
N GLU A 121 -5.04 26.22 -9.89
CA GLU A 121 -3.96 25.54 -9.17
C GLU A 121 -2.63 25.52 -9.94
N LEU A 122 -2.67 25.52 -11.28
CA LEU A 122 -1.48 25.55 -12.13
C LEU A 122 -0.56 26.76 -11.84
N SER A 123 -1.10 27.83 -11.26
CA SER A 123 -0.33 29.02 -10.90
C SER A 123 0.65 28.80 -9.75
N TRP A 124 0.45 27.79 -8.88
CA TRP A 124 1.31 27.56 -7.71
C TRP A 124 1.71 26.10 -7.44
N VAL A 125 1.09 25.11 -8.11
CA VAL A 125 1.47 23.70 -7.95
C VAL A 125 2.92 23.43 -8.36
N PRO A 126 3.58 22.44 -7.74
CA PRO A 126 4.98 22.15 -7.99
C PRO A 126 5.27 21.63 -9.40
N TRP A 127 6.53 21.69 -9.78
CA TRP A 127 7.04 21.41 -11.12
C TRP A 127 8.05 20.26 -11.13
N LEU A 128 8.00 19.48 -12.20
CA LEU A 128 9.04 18.55 -12.62
C LEU A 128 9.61 19.04 -13.96
N PRO A 129 10.56 19.99 -13.95
CA PRO A 129 11.18 20.44 -15.17
C PRO A 129 12.22 19.44 -15.68
N VAL A 130 12.16 19.22 -16.99
CA VAL A 130 13.03 18.30 -17.72
C VAL A 130 13.32 18.90 -19.10
N GLY A 131 14.50 18.63 -19.68
CA GLY A 131 14.76 19.10 -21.04
C GLY A 131 16.17 18.83 -21.54
N HIS A 132 16.32 18.91 -22.87
CA HIS A 132 17.58 18.74 -23.59
C HIS A 132 18.18 20.08 -24.01
N SER A 133 19.50 20.20 -23.95
CA SER A 133 20.25 21.38 -24.36
C SER A 133 19.78 22.63 -23.58
N ASN A 134 19.22 23.63 -24.26
CA ASN A 134 18.60 24.79 -23.61
C ASN A 134 17.52 24.40 -22.59
N GLY A 135 16.72 23.36 -22.86
CA GLY A 135 15.71 22.87 -21.92
C GLY A 135 16.31 22.32 -20.64
N GLY A 136 17.51 21.75 -20.72
CA GLY A 136 18.26 21.32 -19.52
C GLY A 136 18.74 22.51 -18.69
N SER A 137 19.13 23.62 -19.34
CA SER A 137 19.42 24.88 -18.65
C SER A 137 18.16 25.51 -18.05
N MET A 138 17.00 25.42 -18.70
CA MET A 138 15.70 25.82 -18.12
C MET A 138 15.36 24.99 -16.88
N SER A 139 15.61 23.67 -16.93
CA SER A 139 15.39 22.78 -15.79
C SER A 139 16.25 23.14 -14.59
N TYR A 140 17.55 23.33 -14.81
CA TYR A 140 18.44 23.81 -13.75
C TYR A 140 18.02 25.18 -13.21
N GLY A 141 17.74 26.13 -14.11
CA GLY A 141 17.33 27.49 -13.75
C GLY A 141 16.05 27.53 -12.92
N SER A 142 15.04 26.73 -13.27
CA SER A 142 13.78 26.59 -12.50
C SER A 142 14.05 26.20 -11.06
N ASN A 143 14.94 25.22 -10.82
CA ASN A 143 15.34 24.82 -9.48
C ASN A 143 16.08 25.95 -8.75
N THR A 144 17.00 26.65 -9.42
CA THR A 144 17.78 27.71 -8.77
C THR A 144 16.94 28.93 -8.38
N LEU A 145 15.91 29.24 -9.17
CA LEU A 145 15.05 30.40 -8.97
C LEU A 145 13.87 30.09 -8.06
N GLN A 146 13.35 28.86 -8.10
CA GLN A 146 12.19 28.44 -7.29
C GLN A 146 12.30 27.00 -6.77
N PRO A 147 13.27 26.72 -5.87
CA PRO A 147 13.54 25.36 -5.38
C PRO A 147 12.36 24.78 -4.59
N ALA A 148 11.63 25.61 -3.84
CA ALA A 148 10.44 25.19 -3.08
C ALA A 148 9.30 24.66 -3.96
N ARG A 149 9.29 25.02 -5.25
CA ARG A 149 8.30 24.58 -6.24
C ARG A 149 8.83 23.43 -7.10
N THR A 150 10.08 23.01 -6.95
CA THR A 150 10.69 22.00 -7.83
C THR A 150 10.76 20.64 -7.13
N ILE A 151 10.02 19.66 -7.64
CA ILE A 151 10.01 18.28 -7.11
C ILE A 151 11.34 17.60 -7.40
N ALA A 152 11.82 17.72 -8.64
CA ALA A 152 13.12 17.26 -9.07
C ALA A 152 13.49 17.94 -10.38
N LEU A 153 14.77 17.90 -10.75
CA LEU A 153 15.26 18.44 -12.01
C LEU A 153 15.97 17.36 -12.84
N ALA A 154 15.81 17.41 -14.16
CA ALA A 154 16.65 16.63 -15.08
C ALA A 154 17.32 17.53 -16.11
N VAL A 155 18.64 17.62 -16.03
CA VAL A 155 19.49 18.39 -16.93
C VAL A 155 20.05 17.44 -17.97
N ASN A 156 19.65 17.56 -19.24
CA ASN A 156 20.19 16.72 -20.32
C ASN A 156 20.98 17.55 -21.33
N GLN A 157 22.28 17.30 -21.46
CA GLN A 157 23.19 17.90 -22.46
C GLN A 157 23.15 19.44 -22.53
N ALA A 158 22.93 20.10 -21.39
CA ALA A 158 22.92 21.55 -21.29
C ALA A 158 24.33 22.17 -21.35
N ARG A 159 24.42 23.41 -21.84
CA ARG A 159 25.70 24.10 -22.04
C ARG A 159 26.00 25.17 -20.99
N GLY A 160 24.99 25.88 -20.50
CA GLY A 160 25.18 27.11 -19.71
C GLY A 160 24.57 27.02 -18.32
N TYR A 161 25.38 27.35 -17.30
CA TYR A 161 24.98 27.53 -15.90
C TYR A 161 25.58 28.85 -15.41
N ASN A 162 24.77 29.90 -15.32
CA ASN A 162 25.22 31.22 -14.87
C ASN A 162 25.35 31.32 -13.33
N ASN A 163 24.92 30.28 -12.61
CA ASN A 163 25.11 30.12 -11.18
C ASN A 163 25.58 28.68 -10.92
N THR A 164 26.89 28.49 -10.77
CA THR A 164 27.49 27.18 -10.48
C THR A 164 27.51 26.85 -8.98
N ARG A 165 27.06 27.79 -8.12
CA ARG A 165 26.96 27.60 -6.67
C ARG A 165 25.59 28.03 -6.14
N PRO A 166 24.53 27.22 -6.35
CA PRO A 166 23.19 27.57 -5.91
C PRO A 166 23.02 27.49 -4.39
N SER A 167 21.85 27.93 -3.91
CA SER A 167 21.48 27.97 -2.49
C SER A 167 21.29 26.56 -1.90
N VAL A 168 21.35 26.44 -0.57
CA VAL A 168 21.11 25.15 0.14
C VAL A 168 19.75 24.55 -0.22
N ALA A 169 18.72 25.38 -0.36
CA ALA A 169 17.39 24.93 -0.78
C ALA A 169 17.38 24.28 -2.18
N ALA A 170 18.16 24.82 -3.13
CA ALA A 170 18.27 24.26 -4.47
C ALA A 170 19.17 23.01 -4.53
N LEU A 171 20.15 22.88 -3.62
CA LEU A 171 20.95 21.65 -3.47
C LEU A 171 20.12 20.49 -2.92
N ALA A 172 19.16 20.78 -2.04
CA ALA A 172 18.24 19.80 -1.48
C ALA A 172 17.22 19.26 -2.50
N THR A 173 17.04 19.92 -3.64
CA THR A 173 16.21 19.39 -4.74
C THR A 173 16.98 18.28 -5.45
N PRO A 174 16.44 17.05 -5.51
CA PRO A 174 17.11 15.93 -6.14
C PRO A 174 17.18 16.09 -7.67
N GLY A 175 18.30 15.71 -8.27
CA GLY A 175 18.59 16.03 -9.66
C GLY A 175 19.37 14.98 -10.44
N LEU A 176 19.03 14.81 -11.71
CA LEU A 176 19.82 14.05 -12.68
C LEU A 176 20.53 14.98 -13.64
N LEU A 177 21.84 14.78 -13.81
CA LEU A 177 22.70 15.54 -14.70
C LEU A 177 23.28 14.61 -15.76
N LEU A 178 22.80 14.72 -16.99
CA LEU A 178 23.11 13.78 -18.07
C LEU A 178 23.91 14.45 -19.18
N ALA A 179 25.00 13.83 -19.59
CA ALA A 179 25.83 14.23 -20.73
C ALA A 179 25.89 13.11 -21.79
N GLY A 180 26.15 13.46 -23.05
CA GLY A 180 26.50 12.49 -24.09
C GLY A 180 28.02 12.44 -24.25
N GLY A 181 28.62 11.24 -24.23
CA GLY A 181 30.08 11.08 -24.26
C GLY A 181 30.76 11.51 -25.56
N GLY A 182 29.99 11.66 -26.65
CA GLY A 182 30.43 12.24 -27.92
C GLY A 182 30.01 13.70 -28.14
N ASP A 183 29.38 14.35 -27.16
CA ASP A 183 29.04 15.78 -27.20
C ASP A 183 30.29 16.66 -26.96
N THR A 184 30.17 17.96 -27.20
CA THR A 184 31.29 18.90 -27.07
C THR A 184 31.86 18.92 -25.66
N ASP A 185 33.19 19.02 -25.54
CA ASP A 185 33.89 19.02 -24.25
C ASP A 185 33.36 20.07 -23.29
N ILE A 186 32.93 21.24 -23.80
CA ILE A 186 32.33 22.30 -23.01
C ILE A 186 31.05 21.84 -22.31
N ARG A 187 30.17 21.07 -22.97
CA ARG A 187 28.92 20.60 -22.36
C ARG A 187 29.17 19.52 -21.33
N ARG A 188 29.97 18.51 -21.69
CA ARG A 188 30.32 17.40 -20.80
C ARG A 188 31.01 17.89 -19.53
N THR A 189 32.01 18.77 -19.71
CA THR A 189 32.77 19.37 -18.60
C THR A 189 31.88 20.25 -17.74
N ASN A 190 31.06 21.14 -18.31
CA ASN A 190 30.22 22.02 -17.50
C ASN A 190 29.20 21.26 -16.64
N ILE A 191 28.59 20.20 -17.17
CA ILE A 191 27.65 19.36 -16.41
C ILE A 191 28.38 18.63 -15.28
N ARG A 192 29.54 18.03 -15.58
CA ARG A 192 30.35 17.30 -14.60
C ARG A 192 30.86 18.24 -13.50
N ASP A 193 31.43 19.38 -13.87
CA ASP A 193 31.94 20.38 -12.92
C ASP A 193 30.81 20.94 -12.03
N LEU A 194 29.58 21.07 -12.58
CA LEU A 194 28.41 21.45 -11.80
C LEU A 194 28.06 20.40 -10.75
N PHE A 195 28.13 19.11 -11.08
CA PHE A 195 27.95 18.01 -10.14
C PHE A 195 29.08 17.99 -9.10
N GLU A 196 30.35 17.89 -9.53
CA GLU A 196 31.53 17.79 -8.67
C GLU A 196 31.67 18.98 -7.71
N GLY A 197 31.34 20.19 -8.17
CA GLY A 197 31.41 21.41 -7.36
C GLY A 197 30.30 21.53 -6.31
N ASN A 198 29.21 20.76 -6.42
CA ASN A 198 28.05 20.87 -5.55
C ASN A 198 27.75 19.61 -4.73
N ARG A 199 28.22 18.43 -5.15
CA ARG A 199 28.00 17.19 -4.41
C ARG A 199 28.58 17.22 -2.98
N PRO A 200 29.82 17.74 -2.75
CA PRO A 200 30.37 17.91 -1.40
C PRO A 200 29.63 18.96 -0.55
N ARG A 201 28.77 19.77 -1.17
CA ARG A 201 27.94 20.78 -0.49
C ARG A 201 26.56 20.24 -0.10
N GLY A 202 26.33 18.93 -0.24
CA GLY A 202 25.08 18.26 0.12
C GLY A 202 24.04 18.21 -1.01
N ALA A 203 24.45 18.35 -2.27
CA ALA A 203 23.52 18.21 -3.39
C ALA A 203 23.03 16.76 -3.53
N LEU A 204 21.71 16.55 -3.60
CA LEU A 204 21.12 15.22 -3.84
C LEU A 204 21.10 14.89 -5.34
N TRP A 205 22.26 14.96 -5.98
CA TRP A 205 22.39 14.89 -7.45
C TRP A 205 23.19 13.67 -7.89
N ALA A 206 22.86 13.12 -9.05
CA ALA A 206 23.68 12.13 -9.75
C ALA A 206 24.04 12.61 -11.16
N TRP A 207 25.25 12.29 -11.60
CA TRP A 207 25.75 12.60 -12.94
C TRP A 207 26.03 11.34 -13.74
N ALA A 208 25.54 11.28 -14.97
CA ALA A 208 25.82 10.20 -15.91
C ALA A 208 26.27 10.71 -17.28
N GLU A 209 27.16 9.96 -17.92
CA GLU A 209 27.52 10.12 -19.32
C GLU A 209 27.00 8.93 -20.13
N GLN A 210 26.33 9.19 -21.27
CA GLN A 210 25.93 8.13 -22.19
C GLN A 210 27.01 7.90 -23.25
N GLU A 211 27.60 6.70 -23.24
CA GLU A 211 28.66 6.27 -24.16
C GLU A 211 28.33 6.57 -25.63
N GLY A 212 29.24 7.27 -26.32
CA GLY A 212 29.20 7.49 -27.77
C GLY A 212 28.08 8.40 -28.28
N LEU A 213 27.23 8.93 -27.40
CA LEU A 213 26.12 9.81 -27.78
C LEU A 213 26.63 11.23 -28.08
N GLY A 214 26.36 11.73 -29.28
CA GLY A 214 26.56 13.15 -29.64
C GLY A 214 25.51 14.07 -29.01
N HIS A 215 25.25 15.23 -29.63
CA HIS A 215 24.24 16.18 -29.13
C HIS A 215 22.79 15.76 -29.47
N ALA A 216 22.28 14.70 -28.84
CA ALA A 216 20.95 14.11 -29.08
C ALA A 216 20.33 13.53 -27.80
N TYR A 217 19.02 13.23 -27.80
CA TYR A 217 18.33 12.69 -26.62
C TYR A 217 18.80 11.30 -26.18
N GLY A 218 19.22 10.45 -27.13
CA GLY A 218 19.66 9.08 -26.85
C GLY A 218 18.65 8.28 -26.02
N ASP A 219 19.16 7.59 -24.99
CA ASP A 219 18.36 6.78 -24.08
C ASP A 219 18.02 7.53 -22.77
N SER A 220 18.16 8.87 -22.74
CA SER A 220 17.99 9.63 -21.48
C SER A 220 16.61 9.44 -20.84
N PHE A 221 15.57 9.19 -21.64
CA PHE A 221 14.22 8.94 -21.16
C PHE A 221 14.06 7.65 -20.36
N GLU A 222 14.94 6.67 -20.60
CA GLU A 222 14.97 5.41 -19.85
C GLU A 222 15.32 5.62 -18.37
N LEU A 223 15.91 6.79 -18.05
CA LEU A 223 16.30 7.18 -16.70
C LEU A 223 15.50 8.38 -16.18
N ILE A 224 15.24 9.40 -17.01
CA ILE A 224 14.53 10.63 -16.60
C ILE A 224 13.10 10.34 -16.14
N LEU A 225 12.34 9.51 -16.87
CA LEU A 225 10.92 9.31 -16.57
C LEU A 225 10.70 8.47 -15.29
N PRO A 226 11.41 7.34 -15.08
CA PRO A 226 11.37 6.64 -13.81
C PRO A 226 11.86 7.49 -12.63
N PHE A 227 12.84 8.38 -12.86
CA PHE A 227 13.28 9.34 -11.86
C PHE A 227 12.21 10.35 -11.49
N ALA A 228 11.54 10.94 -12.47
CA ALA A 228 10.43 11.86 -12.23
C ALA A 228 9.32 11.20 -11.38
N ALA A 229 8.93 9.96 -11.71
CA ALA A 229 7.93 9.19 -10.97
C ALA A 229 8.38 8.91 -9.51
N ALA A 230 9.62 8.44 -9.32
CA ALA A 230 10.15 8.19 -7.98
C ALA A 230 10.24 9.45 -7.12
N MET A 231 10.49 10.61 -7.75
CA MET A 231 10.60 11.89 -7.05
C MET A 231 9.26 12.46 -6.64
N GLU A 232 8.23 12.31 -7.47
CA GLU A 232 6.86 12.64 -7.08
C GLU A 232 6.45 11.81 -5.86
N ALA A 233 6.60 10.49 -5.92
CA ALA A 233 6.19 9.58 -4.84
C ALA A 233 6.88 9.86 -3.49
N ARG A 234 8.14 10.35 -3.51
CA ARG A 234 8.90 10.62 -2.28
C ARG A 234 8.76 12.05 -1.75
N ARG A 235 8.40 13.03 -2.59
CA ARG A 235 8.42 14.45 -2.21
C ARG A 235 7.05 15.11 -2.21
N TYR A 236 6.06 14.53 -2.88
CA TYR A 236 4.70 15.05 -2.86
C TYR A 236 3.96 14.52 -1.63
N PRO A 237 3.42 15.38 -0.74
CA PRO A 237 2.72 14.90 0.44
C PRO A 237 1.32 14.40 0.09
N ASP A 238 0.90 13.25 0.64
CA ASP A 238 -0.42 12.66 0.41
C ASP A 238 -1.58 13.55 0.85
N THR A 239 -1.33 14.45 1.82
CA THR A 239 -2.31 15.41 2.36
C THR A 239 -2.40 16.72 1.59
N ALA A 240 -1.63 16.90 0.51
CA ALA A 240 -1.66 18.13 -0.27
C ALA A 240 -3.02 18.36 -0.96
N SER A 241 -3.51 19.59 -0.87
CA SER A 241 -4.68 20.08 -1.60
C SER A 241 -4.24 21.10 -2.66
N PRO A 242 -4.08 20.70 -3.94
CA PRO A 242 -3.54 21.57 -4.99
C PRO A 242 -4.36 22.84 -5.21
N ARG A 243 -5.67 22.81 -4.95
CA ARG A 243 -6.56 23.98 -5.11
C ARG A 243 -6.47 24.97 -3.94
N SER A 244 -5.89 24.57 -2.81
CA SER A 244 -5.86 25.39 -1.58
C SER A 244 -4.66 26.34 -1.49
N GLY A 245 -3.64 26.18 -2.35
CA GLY A 245 -2.47 27.06 -2.39
C GLY A 245 -1.17 26.32 -2.68
N PRO A 246 -0.01 26.98 -2.53
CA PRO A 246 1.30 26.37 -2.76
C PRO A 246 1.52 25.13 -1.90
N ILE A 247 2.12 24.09 -2.49
CA ILE A 247 2.40 22.82 -1.80
C ILE A 247 3.81 22.83 -1.22
N ALA A 248 3.92 22.51 0.07
CA ALA A 248 5.20 22.30 0.73
C ALA A 248 5.70 20.88 0.44
N LEU A 249 6.78 20.76 -0.33
CA LEU A 249 7.38 19.46 -0.68
C LEU A 249 8.12 18.85 0.50
N LEU A 250 8.04 17.52 0.63
CA LEU A 250 8.73 16.78 1.68
C LEU A 250 10.26 16.84 1.48
N PRO A 251 11.03 16.97 2.57
CA PRO A 251 12.48 16.88 2.52
C PRO A 251 12.93 15.44 2.29
N LEU A 252 14.15 15.26 1.77
CA LEU A 252 14.80 13.95 1.62
C LEU A 252 16.09 13.93 2.41
N ALA A 253 16.36 12.82 3.09
CA ALA A 253 17.65 12.58 3.72
C ALA A 253 18.59 11.86 2.75
N GLU A 254 19.85 12.31 2.68
CA GLU A 254 20.88 11.68 1.84
C GLU A 254 21.06 10.19 2.17
N SER A 255 20.93 9.84 3.46
CA SER A 255 21.03 8.49 3.99
C SER A 255 19.96 7.52 3.51
N GLU A 256 18.86 8.02 2.97
CA GLU A 256 17.75 7.21 2.44
C GLU A 256 17.92 6.92 0.94
N GLY A 257 19.08 7.24 0.36
CA GLY A 257 19.37 7.05 -1.05
C GLY A 257 20.39 5.94 -1.35
N TRP A 258 20.63 5.77 -2.64
CA TRP A 258 21.67 4.95 -3.21
C TRP A 258 22.74 5.85 -3.81
N LEU A 259 23.99 5.41 -3.70
CA LEU A 259 25.16 6.12 -4.16
C LEU A 259 25.76 5.43 -5.37
N VAL A 260 26.28 6.22 -6.31
CA VAL A 260 26.94 5.78 -7.55
C VAL A 260 28.35 6.33 -7.61
N GLU A 261 29.32 5.48 -7.90
CA GLU A 261 30.71 5.90 -8.12
C GLU A 261 30.85 6.65 -9.44
N PRO A 262 31.12 7.97 -9.43
CA PRO A 262 31.05 8.80 -10.63
C PRO A 262 31.99 8.35 -11.75
N SER A 263 33.10 7.71 -11.41
CA SER A 263 34.13 7.28 -12.38
C SER A 263 33.97 5.83 -12.87
N SER A 264 33.19 5.01 -12.15
CA SER A 264 33.08 3.56 -12.39
C SER A 264 32.45 3.19 -13.73
N HIS A 265 31.71 4.11 -14.36
CA HIS A 265 31.06 3.87 -15.66
C HIS A 265 32.05 3.46 -16.76
N LEU A 266 33.31 3.93 -16.69
CA LEU A 266 34.37 3.56 -17.64
C LEU A 266 34.86 2.10 -17.52
N SER A 267 34.56 1.43 -16.41
CA SER A 267 35.03 0.06 -16.14
C SER A 267 34.21 -1.03 -16.84
N GLY A 268 33.07 -0.67 -17.43
CA GLY A 268 32.12 -1.61 -18.03
C GLY A 268 30.85 -1.87 -17.21
N LEU A 269 30.87 -1.47 -15.92
CA LEU A 269 29.75 -1.58 -15.01
C LEU A 269 29.83 -0.49 -13.93
N ALA A 270 28.84 0.40 -13.88
CA ALA A 270 28.78 1.43 -12.86
C ALA A 270 28.56 0.81 -11.48
N GLU A 271 29.42 1.16 -10.54
CA GLU A 271 29.34 0.74 -9.16
C GLU A 271 28.29 1.57 -8.44
N ILE A 272 27.39 0.86 -7.77
CA ILE A 272 26.27 1.44 -7.02
C ILE A 272 26.15 0.67 -5.70
N ALA A 273 25.76 1.37 -4.64
CA ALA A 273 25.47 0.76 -3.34
C ALA A 273 24.44 1.60 -2.59
N ALA A 274 23.77 1.04 -1.58
CA ALA A 274 22.99 1.85 -0.65
C ALA A 274 23.92 2.84 0.08
N TYR A 275 23.40 3.98 0.54
CA TYR A 275 24.21 4.97 1.25
C TYR A 275 25.05 4.39 2.39
N ALA A 276 24.46 3.48 3.18
CA ALA A 276 25.12 2.81 4.29
C ALA A 276 26.32 1.96 3.85
N ASP A 277 26.19 1.28 2.70
CA ASP A 277 27.14 0.28 2.20
C ASP A 277 28.10 0.84 1.14
N TYR A 278 28.00 2.12 0.83
CA TYR A 278 28.84 2.74 -0.19
C TYR A 278 30.30 2.78 0.26
N PRO A 279 31.23 2.10 -0.45
CA PRO A 279 32.58 1.86 0.04
C PRO A 279 33.54 3.02 -0.21
N HIS A 280 33.14 4.01 -1.04
CA HIS A 280 33.96 5.16 -1.40
C HIS A 280 33.51 6.43 -0.67
N ASP A 281 34.10 7.58 -1.02
CA ASP A 281 33.73 8.87 -0.46
C ASP A 281 32.29 9.27 -0.83
N ARG A 282 31.39 9.26 0.15
CA ARG A 282 29.98 9.63 -0.02
C ARG A 282 29.79 11.08 -0.46
N THR A 283 30.74 11.96 -0.16
CA THR A 283 30.65 13.40 -0.48
C THR A 283 30.87 13.70 -1.95
N THR A 284 31.40 12.74 -2.72
CA THR A 284 31.62 12.86 -4.17
C THR A 284 30.73 11.92 -4.98
N ALA A 285 30.13 10.91 -4.35
CA ALA A 285 29.27 9.92 -4.99
C ALA A 285 27.96 10.49 -5.53
N GLY A 286 27.52 10.08 -6.72
CA GLY A 286 26.20 10.46 -7.24
C GLY A 286 25.08 9.92 -6.36
N TRP A 287 24.01 10.69 -6.13
CA TRP A 287 22.88 10.29 -5.29
C TRP A 287 21.64 9.93 -6.12
N LEU A 288 21.02 8.80 -5.80
CA LEU A 288 19.79 8.28 -6.39
C LEU A 288 18.81 7.89 -5.29
N PRO A 289 17.49 7.89 -5.55
CA PRO A 289 16.49 7.79 -4.49
C PRO A 289 16.19 6.39 -3.98
N ASN A 290 16.55 5.35 -4.73
CA ASN A 290 16.24 3.96 -4.38
C ASN A 290 17.09 3.00 -5.22
N ARG A 291 17.04 1.72 -4.82
CA ARG A 291 17.76 0.63 -5.47
C ARG A 291 17.38 0.48 -6.93
N ARG A 292 16.07 0.49 -7.23
CA ARG A 292 15.52 0.38 -8.58
C ARG A 292 16.16 1.37 -9.55
N LEU A 293 16.21 2.65 -9.20
CA LEU A 293 16.85 3.66 -10.05
C LEU A 293 18.37 3.53 -10.10
N ALA A 294 19.01 3.05 -9.05
CA ALA A 294 20.45 2.78 -9.08
C ALA A 294 20.78 1.70 -10.12
N TYR A 295 19.99 0.64 -10.21
CA TYR A 295 20.17 -0.41 -11.22
C TYR A 295 19.88 0.09 -12.64
N ILE A 296 18.82 0.90 -12.83
CA ILE A 296 18.52 1.52 -14.13
C ILE A 296 19.63 2.49 -14.54
N PHE A 297 20.12 3.31 -13.60
CA PHE A 297 21.25 4.21 -13.80
C PHE A 297 22.49 3.43 -14.22
N ARG A 298 22.82 2.33 -13.54
CA ARG A 298 23.94 1.46 -13.90
C ARG A 298 23.79 0.96 -15.35
N ALA A 299 22.61 0.50 -15.73
CA ALA A 299 22.34 0.05 -17.10
C ALA A 299 22.52 1.18 -18.13
N TYR A 300 22.09 2.40 -17.79
CA TYR A 300 22.21 3.59 -18.64
C TYR A 300 23.67 4.05 -18.80
N ALA A 301 24.38 4.24 -17.68
CA ALA A 301 25.64 4.98 -17.62
C ALA A 301 26.89 4.16 -17.96
N SER A 302 26.89 2.84 -17.77
CA SER A 302 28.12 2.03 -17.95
C SER A 302 28.63 2.05 -19.41
N HIS A 303 29.93 1.94 -19.66
CA HIS A 303 30.52 1.92 -21.01
C HIS A 303 30.86 0.49 -21.47
N GLY A 304 31.39 0.31 -22.69
CA GLY A 304 32.00 -0.95 -23.14
C GLY A 304 31.02 -2.09 -23.41
N LYS A 305 29.85 -1.78 -24.02
CA LYS A 305 28.75 -2.72 -24.28
C LYS A 305 29.13 -3.91 -25.19
N PRO A 306 28.99 -5.16 -24.73
CA PRO A 306 29.22 -6.38 -25.55
C PRO A 306 28.14 -6.64 -26.61
N THR A 307 26.96 -6.03 -26.48
CA THR A 307 25.84 -6.18 -27.41
C THR A 307 25.39 -4.80 -27.92
N GLU A 308 25.02 -4.68 -29.19
CA GLU A 308 24.75 -3.37 -29.81
C GLU A 308 23.26 -2.95 -29.79
N THR A 309 22.32 -3.90 -29.71
CA THR A 309 20.88 -3.65 -29.87
C THR A 309 20.04 -4.26 -28.75
N ALA A 310 18.97 -3.59 -28.34
CA ALA A 310 17.94 -4.16 -27.49
C ALA A 310 16.56 -3.60 -27.83
N THR A 311 15.54 -4.43 -27.73
CA THR A 311 14.16 -4.12 -28.10
C THR A 311 13.17 -4.74 -27.12
N VAL A 312 12.03 -4.07 -26.99
CA VAL A 312 10.80 -4.65 -26.44
C VAL A 312 9.80 -4.79 -27.59
N ASP A 313 8.96 -5.81 -27.55
CA ASP A 313 8.00 -6.16 -28.60
C ASP A 313 6.76 -5.23 -28.65
N VAL A 314 6.51 -4.45 -27.60
CA VAL A 314 5.31 -3.61 -27.45
C VAL A 314 5.41 -2.19 -28.04
N GLY A 315 6.56 -1.81 -28.62
CA GLY A 315 6.75 -0.49 -29.26
C GLY A 315 6.82 0.69 -28.28
N HIS A 316 6.70 1.92 -28.81
CA HIS A 316 6.65 3.16 -28.01
C HIS A 316 5.20 3.54 -27.71
N GLY A 317 4.86 3.67 -26.43
CA GLY A 317 3.51 3.93 -25.94
C GLY A 317 3.12 3.12 -24.70
N PRO A 318 2.07 3.54 -23.98
CA PRO A 318 1.58 2.82 -22.81
C PRO A 318 0.90 1.50 -23.21
N VAL A 319 1.19 0.42 -22.49
CA VAL A 319 0.51 -0.88 -22.62
C VAL A 319 -0.48 -1.10 -21.48
N ALA A 320 -1.45 -1.99 -21.67
CA ALA A 320 -2.40 -2.36 -20.62
C ALA A 320 -1.74 -3.25 -19.55
N TRP A 321 -2.22 -3.16 -18.32
CA TRP A 321 -1.86 -4.10 -17.25
C TRP A 321 -2.11 -5.56 -17.68
N GLY A 322 -1.20 -6.47 -17.33
CA GLY A 322 -1.22 -7.86 -17.77
C GLY A 322 -0.65 -8.13 -19.17
N THR A 323 -0.20 -7.10 -19.89
CA THR A 323 0.49 -7.28 -21.18
C THR A 323 1.81 -8.02 -20.97
N THR A 324 1.98 -9.14 -21.67
CA THR A 324 3.28 -9.84 -21.72
C THR A 324 4.25 -9.03 -22.56
N VAL A 325 5.41 -8.70 -22.00
CA VAL A 325 6.49 -7.98 -22.66
C VAL A 325 7.63 -8.95 -22.93
N THR A 326 8.11 -8.98 -24.16
CA THR A 326 9.32 -9.72 -24.55
C THR A 326 10.48 -8.76 -24.69
N TYR A 327 11.47 -8.86 -23.81
CA TYR A 327 12.72 -8.13 -23.92
C TYR A 327 13.76 -8.98 -24.67
N THR A 328 14.33 -8.41 -25.74
CA THR A 328 15.30 -9.06 -26.60
C THR A 328 16.58 -8.24 -26.68
N ILE A 329 17.73 -8.89 -26.50
CA ILE A 329 19.04 -8.30 -26.73
C ILE A 329 19.69 -8.86 -28.01
N GLY A 330 20.56 -8.08 -28.63
CA GLY A 330 21.36 -8.50 -29.77
C GLY A 330 22.40 -9.57 -29.38
N PRO A 331 22.95 -10.31 -30.36
CA PRO A 331 23.98 -11.29 -30.09
C PRO A 331 25.25 -10.61 -29.52
N PRO A 332 25.86 -11.16 -28.46
CA PRO A 332 27.12 -10.64 -27.93
C PRO A 332 28.26 -10.74 -28.94
N ALA A 333 29.03 -9.67 -29.11
CA ALA A 333 30.19 -9.61 -29.98
C ALA A 333 31.43 -10.34 -29.41
N VAL A 334 31.34 -10.83 -28.17
CA VAL A 334 32.41 -11.51 -27.42
C VAL A 334 31.88 -12.78 -26.75
N ALA A 335 32.79 -13.71 -26.43
CA ALA A 335 32.42 -14.94 -25.73
C ALA A 335 31.89 -14.64 -24.31
N TRP A 336 30.82 -15.33 -23.93
CA TRP A 336 30.10 -15.10 -22.69
C TRP A 336 29.65 -16.42 -22.04
N SER A 337 29.42 -16.37 -20.73
CA SER A 337 29.07 -17.54 -19.92
C SER A 337 27.65 -17.47 -19.35
N ALA A 338 27.15 -16.27 -19.05
CA ALA A 338 25.78 -16.06 -18.59
C ALA A 338 25.25 -14.67 -18.97
N ILE A 339 23.92 -14.56 -19.10
CA ILE A 339 23.19 -13.30 -19.21
C ILE A 339 22.08 -13.29 -18.18
N GLU A 340 22.02 -12.23 -17.37
CA GLU A 340 21.01 -11.99 -16.35
C GLU A 340 20.12 -10.83 -16.78
N TYR A 341 18.81 -11.07 -16.81
CA TYR A 341 17.81 -10.11 -17.25
C TYR A 341 17.13 -9.48 -16.05
N TYR A 342 16.92 -8.17 -16.09
CA TYR A 342 16.35 -7.41 -14.98
C TYR A 342 15.19 -6.54 -15.42
N GLU A 343 14.25 -6.35 -14.51
CA GLU A 343 13.23 -5.30 -14.52
C GLU A 343 13.56 -4.36 -13.36
N GLY A 344 14.12 -3.19 -13.64
CA GLY A 344 14.66 -2.31 -12.61
C GLY A 344 15.76 -3.03 -11.82
N ASP A 345 15.49 -3.38 -10.57
CA ASP A 345 16.36 -4.15 -9.68
C ASP A 345 15.93 -5.61 -9.47
N VAL A 346 14.82 -6.04 -10.07
CA VAL A 346 14.28 -7.41 -9.98
C VAL A 346 14.92 -8.30 -11.05
N LEU A 347 15.53 -9.41 -10.65
CA LEU A 347 16.05 -10.42 -11.58
C LEU A 347 14.89 -11.23 -12.17
N LEU A 348 14.71 -11.15 -13.49
CA LEU A 348 13.68 -11.89 -14.24
C LEU A 348 14.10 -13.30 -14.60
N GLY A 349 15.41 -13.51 -14.78
CA GLY A 349 15.93 -14.80 -15.18
C GLY A 349 17.37 -14.73 -15.65
N ARG A 350 17.99 -15.91 -15.73
CA ARG A 350 19.35 -16.10 -16.19
C ARG A 350 19.39 -17.11 -17.31
N THR A 351 20.18 -16.83 -18.34
CA THR A 351 20.40 -17.73 -19.48
C THR A 351 21.89 -18.04 -19.66
N THR A 352 22.16 -19.15 -20.33
CA THR A 352 23.50 -19.58 -20.74
C THR A 352 23.51 -19.87 -22.25
N PRO A 353 24.67 -20.00 -22.90
CA PRO A 353 24.74 -20.31 -24.33
C PRO A 353 24.01 -21.61 -24.74
N ALA A 354 23.76 -22.53 -23.79
CA ALA A 354 23.04 -23.78 -24.01
C ALA A 354 21.50 -23.65 -23.96
N THR A 355 20.96 -22.50 -23.55
CA THR A 355 19.51 -22.29 -23.37
C THR A 355 18.84 -22.07 -24.74
N PRO A 356 17.64 -22.64 -25.01
CA PRO A 356 16.85 -22.29 -26.19
C PRO A 356 16.44 -20.81 -26.14
N ASN A 357 16.76 -20.04 -27.19
CA ASN A 357 16.54 -18.59 -27.29
C ASN A 357 17.18 -17.78 -26.13
N PRO A 358 18.51 -17.87 -25.95
CA PRO A 358 19.20 -17.30 -24.78
C PRO A 358 19.29 -15.77 -24.79
N LEU A 359 18.74 -15.11 -25.81
CA LEU A 359 18.80 -13.65 -26.01
C LEU A 359 17.46 -12.97 -25.70
N THR A 360 16.48 -13.70 -25.20
CA THR A 360 15.11 -13.22 -24.95
C THR A 360 14.61 -13.61 -23.57
N ILE A 361 13.86 -12.72 -22.92
CA ILE A 361 13.08 -13.02 -21.72
C ILE A 361 11.66 -12.43 -21.87
N THR A 362 10.66 -13.13 -21.34
CA THR A 362 9.28 -12.64 -21.26
C THR A 362 8.93 -12.30 -19.82
N HIS A 363 8.26 -11.18 -19.61
CA HIS A 363 7.82 -10.73 -18.29
C HIS A 363 6.44 -10.08 -18.40
N VAL A 364 5.58 -10.34 -17.42
CA VAL A 364 4.29 -9.65 -17.28
C VAL A 364 4.43 -8.66 -16.14
N PRO A 365 4.44 -7.34 -16.40
CA PRO A 365 4.50 -6.34 -15.34
C PRO A 365 3.35 -6.52 -14.34
N THR A 366 3.71 -6.66 -13.07
CA THR A 366 2.76 -6.94 -11.98
C THR A 366 2.11 -5.67 -11.41
N ALA A 367 2.63 -4.49 -11.74
CA ALA A 367 2.13 -3.19 -11.30
C ALA A 367 2.09 -2.16 -12.45
N SER A 368 1.27 -1.13 -12.28
CA SER A 368 1.24 0.05 -13.16
C SER A 368 2.43 0.97 -12.92
N GLY A 369 2.85 1.73 -13.94
CA GLY A 369 3.98 2.63 -13.90
C GLY A 369 5.01 2.27 -14.97
N TYR A 370 6.29 2.41 -14.65
CA TYR A 370 7.37 2.03 -15.59
C TYR A 370 7.95 0.68 -15.25
N SER A 371 8.06 -0.17 -16.27
CA SER A 371 8.98 -1.30 -16.26
C SER A 371 10.20 -0.97 -17.10
N VAL A 372 11.41 -1.13 -16.58
CA VAL A 372 12.65 -0.84 -17.31
C VAL A 372 13.50 -2.07 -17.39
N TYR A 373 13.55 -2.64 -18.59
CA TYR A 373 14.27 -3.88 -18.87
C TYR A 373 15.71 -3.61 -19.22
N HIS A 374 16.62 -4.35 -18.62
CA HIS A 374 18.03 -4.35 -18.98
C HIS A 374 18.64 -5.72 -18.72
N ALA A 375 19.88 -5.93 -19.14
CA ALA A 375 20.59 -7.16 -18.84
C ALA A 375 22.07 -6.93 -18.55
N LEU A 376 22.60 -7.80 -17.69
CA LEU A 376 24.02 -7.90 -17.41
C LEU A 376 24.56 -9.18 -18.06
N ILE A 377 25.77 -9.10 -18.60
CA ILE A 377 26.44 -10.22 -19.26
C ILE A 377 27.73 -10.54 -18.52
N THR A 378 27.89 -11.80 -18.13
CA THR A 378 29.15 -12.34 -17.63
C THR A 378 29.93 -12.88 -18.82
N LEU A 379 31.10 -12.28 -19.07
CA LEU A 379 32.00 -12.71 -20.13
C LEU A 379 32.63 -14.08 -19.78
N ALA A 380 33.28 -14.71 -20.76
CA ALA A 380 33.96 -15.99 -20.55
C ALA A 380 35.11 -15.90 -19.52
N ASP A 381 35.65 -14.71 -19.28
CA ASP A 381 36.69 -14.45 -18.27
C ASP A 381 36.12 -14.17 -16.86
N GLY A 382 34.80 -14.24 -16.68
CA GLY A 382 34.11 -13.97 -15.41
C GLY A 382 33.76 -12.50 -15.16
N THR A 383 34.18 -11.58 -16.03
CA THR A 383 33.87 -10.15 -15.88
C THR A 383 32.42 -9.87 -16.23
N THR A 384 31.70 -9.16 -15.38
CA THR A 384 30.33 -8.70 -15.65
C THR A 384 30.34 -7.32 -16.31
N ARG A 385 29.58 -7.17 -17.39
CA ARG A 385 29.34 -5.88 -18.07
C ARG A 385 27.85 -5.67 -18.28
N ARG A 386 27.43 -4.43 -18.55
CA ARG A 386 26.08 -4.20 -19.10
C ARG A 386 26.01 -4.75 -20.53
N THR A 387 24.84 -5.25 -20.95
CA THR A 387 24.59 -5.69 -22.32
C THR A 387 24.34 -4.51 -23.25
N THR A 388 23.23 -3.79 -23.04
CA THR A 388 22.69 -2.72 -23.89
C THR A 388 22.08 -1.61 -23.05
N PRO A 389 21.72 -0.46 -23.65
CA PRO A 389 20.91 0.53 -22.95
C PRO A 389 19.58 -0.09 -22.50
N PRO A 390 19.05 0.35 -21.35
CA PRO A 390 17.76 -0.10 -20.84
C PRO A 390 16.62 0.20 -21.83
N ARG A 391 15.52 -0.55 -21.73
CA ARG A 391 14.29 -0.33 -22.51
C ARG A 391 13.10 -0.26 -21.57
N ARG A 392 12.44 0.89 -21.54
CA ARG A 392 11.21 1.09 -20.78
C ARG A 392 10.01 0.56 -21.53
N VAL A 393 9.02 0.19 -20.74
CA VAL A 393 7.63 0.06 -21.13
C VAL A 393 6.82 0.80 -20.09
N PHE A 394 5.94 1.70 -20.53
CA PHE A 394 4.95 2.27 -19.62
C PHE A 394 3.77 1.31 -19.53
N VAL A 395 3.48 0.85 -18.32
CA VAL A 395 2.37 -0.02 -18.00
C VAL A 395 1.28 0.85 -17.40
N ARG A 396 0.23 1.08 -18.17
CA ARG A 396 -0.95 1.73 -17.63
C ARG A 396 -1.60 0.77 -16.66
N ALA A 397 -1.98 1.25 -15.46
CA ALA A 397 -2.96 0.54 -14.66
C ALA A 397 -4.14 0.18 -15.56
N ALA A 398 -4.88 -0.88 -15.24
CA ALA A 398 -6.26 -0.91 -15.69
C ALA A 398 -6.82 0.45 -15.27
N ILE A 399 -7.09 1.32 -16.24
CA ILE A 399 -7.95 2.45 -15.99
C ILE A 399 -9.17 1.74 -15.39
N PRO A 400 -9.63 2.04 -14.17
CA PRO A 400 -11.06 1.88 -13.97
C PRO A 400 -11.62 2.65 -15.15
N GLN A 401 -12.11 1.94 -16.19
CA GLN A 401 -12.46 2.55 -17.46
C GLN A 401 -13.07 3.87 -17.10
N ALA A 402 -12.46 5.00 -17.51
CA ALA A 402 -13.02 6.30 -17.22
C ALA A 402 -14.49 6.13 -17.59
N PRO A 403 -15.37 6.06 -16.59
CA PRO A 403 -16.64 5.42 -16.80
C PRO A 403 -17.31 6.27 -17.85
N THR A 404 -17.65 5.66 -18.97
CA THR A 404 -18.03 6.36 -20.20
C THR A 404 -19.25 7.25 -19.97
N SER A 405 -19.91 7.07 -18.81
CA SER A 405 -20.65 8.08 -18.08
C SER A 405 -20.67 7.75 -16.58
N PHE A 406 -21.13 8.69 -15.74
CA PHE A 406 -21.47 8.46 -14.32
C PHE A 406 -22.32 7.20 -14.06
N LYS A 407 -23.02 6.67 -15.09
CA LYS A 407 -23.79 5.42 -15.02
C LYS A 407 -22.93 4.18 -14.77
N ASP A 408 -21.72 4.16 -15.32
CA ASP A 408 -20.77 3.07 -15.11
C ASP A 408 -20.25 3.10 -13.65
N ASP A 409 -19.90 4.29 -13.13
CA ASP A 409 -19.43 4.49 -11.74
C ASP A 409 -20.43 4.04 -10.67
N ILE A 410 -21.72 4.27 -10.93
CA ILE A 410 -22.79 3.87 -10.00
C ILE A 410 -23.25 2.43 -10.26
N GLY A 411 -22.61 1.68 -11.17
CA GLY A 411 -22.99 0.31 -11.51
C GLY A 411 -24.27 0.17 -12.36
N TYR A 412 -24.87 1.26 -12.84
CA TYR A 412 -26.09 1.22 -13.64
C TYR A 412 -25.89 0.46 -14.96
N THR A 413 -24.76 0.65 -15.64
CA THR A 413 -24.53 -0.03 -16.93
C THR A 413 -24.36 -1.53 -16.76
N ALA A 414 -23.62 -1.97 -15.76
CA ALA A 414 -23.50 -3.38 -15.40
C ALA A 414 -24.87 -3.97 -15.04
N LEU A 415 -25.64 -3.24 -14.22
CA LEU A 415 -27.00 -3.64 -13.85
C LEU A 415 -27.93 -3.72 -15.05
N LYS A 416 -27.86 -2.78 -16.01
CA LYS A 416 -28.68 -2.80 -17.23
C LYS A 416 -28.28 -3.94 -18.17
N ALA A 417 -27.01 -4.33 -18.19
CA ALA A 417 -26.55 -5.51 -18.92
C ALA A 417 -27.06 -6.80 -18.29
N GLU A 418 -27.09 -6.89 -16.96
CA GLU A 418 -27.62 -8.04 -16.21
C GLU A 418 -29.15 -8.13 -16.29
N TYR A 419 -29.84 -6.98 -16.21
CA TYR A 419 -31.29 -6.86 -16.29
C TYR A 419 -31.70 -5.94 -17.47
N PRO A 420 -31.76 -6.48 -18.71
CA PRO A 420 -32.15 -5.70 -19.88
C PRO A 420 -33.51 -5.00 -19.73
N ASP A 421 -34.43 -5.57 -18.94
CA ASP A 421 -35.78 -5.06 -18.69
C ASP A 421 -35.88 -4.13 -17.46
N LEU A 422 -34.80 -3.47 -17.05
CA LEU A 422 -34.85 -2.46 -15.99
C LEU A 422 -35.99 -1.45 -16.22
N PRO A 423 -36.81 -1.13 -15.18
CA PRO A 423 -37.92 -0.20 -15.31
C PRO A 423 -37.48 1.16 -15.84
N THR A 424 -38.21 1.69 -16.81
CA THR A 424 -37.91 3.01 -17.40
C THR A 424 -38.48 4.16 -16.58
N GLY A 425 -39.32 3.91 -15.57
CA GLY A 425 -39.99 4.96 -14.78
C GLY A 425 -41.33 5.43 -15.36
N ALA A 426 -41.91 4.72 -16.33
CA ALA A 426 -43.22 5.06 -16.92
C ALA A 426 -44.39 5.13 -15.94
N ASN A 427 -44.24 4.52 -14.75
CA ASN A 427 -45.21 4.50 -13.66
C ASN A 427 -44.88 5.50 -12.53
N LEU A 428 -43.96 6.44 -12.78
CA LEU A 428 -43.52 7.42 -11.79
C LEU A 428 -43.93 8.86 -12.15
N THR A 429 -44.09 9.68 -11.12
CA THR A 429 -44.13 11.14 -11.22
C THR A 429 -43.03 11.76 -10.37
N MET A 430 -42.43 12.86 -10.85
CA MET A 430 -41.34 13.55 -10.14
C MET A 430 -41.59 15.06 -10.00
N LEU A 431 -41.05 15.63 -8.91
CA LEU A 431 -40.87 17.05 -8.73
C LEU A 431 -39.39 17.40 -8.89
N MET A 432 -39.09 18.42 -9.71
CA MET A 432 -37.79 19.09 -9.77
C MET A 432 -37.95 20.50 -9.21
N CYS A 433 -37.17 20.81 -8.17
CA CYS A 433 -37.11 22.12 -7.54
C CYS A 433 -35.75 22.79 -7.77
N ASP A 434 -35.77 24.01 -8.32
CA ASP A 434 -34.57 24.80 -8.59
C ASP A 434 -34.82 26.31 -8.32
N PHE A 435 -33.74 27.10 -8.25
CA PHE A 435 -33.78 28.53 -7.90
C PHE A 435 -33.75 29.45 -9.13
N SER A 436 -34.15 30.72 -8.95
CA SER A 436 -34.00 31.77 -9.97
C SER A 436 -33.36 33.02 -9.40
N SER A 437 -32.40 33.60 -10.14
CA SER A 437 -31.61 34.77 -9.74
C SER A 437 -31.87 35.95 -10.68
N ALA A 438 -32.31 37.08 -10.12
CA ALA A 438 -32.44 38.35 -10.83
C ALA A 438 -31.08 38.99 -11.18
N ALA A 439 -30.00 38.63 -10.46
CA ALA A 439 -28.66 39.17 -10.68
C ALA A 439 -27.90 38.50 -11.84
N THR A 440 -28.31 37.29 -12.24
CA THR A 440 -27.62 36.48 -13.28
C THR A 440 -28.54 36.06 -14.43
N ASN A 441 -29.76 36.62 -14.54
CA ASN A 441 -30.79 36.22 -15.52
C ASN A 441 -31.10 34.71 -15.49
N TRP A 442 -30.99 34.06 -14.33
CA TRP A 442 -31.18 32.62 -14.18
C TRP A 442 -32.65 32.31 -13.85
N SER A 443 -33.32 31.49 -14.66
CA SER A 443 -34.68 30.98 -14.36
C SER A 443 -34.61 29.67 -13.56
N TRP A 444 -35.73 29.25 -12.97
CA TRP A 444 -35.92 27.96 -12.27
C TRP A 444 -36.59 26.90 -13.15
N ALA A 445 -37.24 27.32 -14.24
CA ALA A 445 -38.13 26.46 -14.99
C ALA A 445 -37.40 25.48 -15.92
N VAL A 446 -37.81 24.22 -15.89
CA VAL A 446 -37.32 23.17 -16.81
C VAL A 446 -37.80 23.48 -18.23
N GLN A 447 -36.89 23.40 -19.20
CA GLN A 447 -37.20 23.59 -20.60
C GLN A 447 -37.86 22.34 -21.20
N PRO A 448 -39.01 22.46 -21.90
CA PRO A 448 -39.58 21.35 -22.66
C PRO A 448 -38.82 21.17 -23.98
N GLY A 449 -38.69 19.92 -24.44
CA GLY A 449 -37.97 19.56 -25.67
C GLY A 449 -36.57 18.95 -25.43
N GLY A 450 -35.80 18.74 -26.49
CA GLY A 450 -34.50 18.06 -26.41
C GLY A 450 -34.61 16.64 -25.84
N GLU A 451 -33.76 16.30 -24.87
CA GLU A 451 -33.83 15.03 -24.11
C GLU A 451 -35.15 14.84 -23.35
N LEU A 452 -35.94 15.89 -23.15
CA LEU A 452 -37.25 15.84 -22.47
C LEU A 452 -38.43 15.93 -23.46
N ALA A 453 -38.19 15.76 -24.77
CA ALA A 453 -39.24 15.77 -25.78
C ALA A 453 -40.31 14.70 -25.49
N GLY A 454 -41.58 15.08 -25.62
CA GLY A 454 -42.75 14.20 -25.39
C GLY A 454 -43.20 14.09 -23.93
N LYS A 455 -42.48 14.70 -22.98
CA LYS A 455 -42.85 14.70 -21.55
C LYS A 455 -43.71 15.91 -21.20
N THR A 456 -44.64 15.72 -20.26
CA THR A 456 -45.48 16.81 -19.77
C THR A 456 -44.76 17.56 -18.64
N ILE A 457 -44.36 18.81 -18.89
CA ILE A 457 -43.78 19.68 -17.85
C ILE A 457 -44.89 20.56 -17.27
N THR A 458 -45.13 20.46 -15.95
CA THR A 458 -46.08 21.30 -15.22
C THR A 458 -45.33 22.30 -14.35
N TYR A 459 -45.54 23.60 -14.57
CA TYR A 459 -44.93 24.67 -13.77
C TYR A 459 -45.79 24.97 -12.55
N LEU A 460 -45.17 25.02 -11.38
CA LEU A 460 -45.85 25.25 -10.11
C LEU A 460 -45.49 26.63 -9.52
N PRO A 461 -46.48 27.39 -8.99
CA PRO A 461 -47.91 27.04 -8.87
C PRO A 461 -48.64 26.95 -10.22
N ALA A 462 -49.75 26.21 -10.26
CA ALA A 462 -50.48 25.99 -11.51
C ALA A 462 -50.93 27.30 -12.17
N GLY A 463 -50.72 27.43 -13.47
CA GLY A 463 -51.00 28.64 -14.24
C GLY A 463 -49.82 29.62 -14.34
N THR A 464 -48.69 29.33 -13.68
CA THR A 464 -47.45 30.10 -13.84
C THR A 464 -46.86 29.91 -15.24
N VAL A 465 -46.56 31.03 -15.91
CA VAL A 465 -45.80 31.06 -17.17
C VAL A 465 -44.37 31.49 -16.84
N PRO A 466 -43.34 30.65 -17.06
CA PRO A 466 -41.96 31.01 -16.79
C PRO A 466 -41.50 32.22 -17.61
N ALA A 467 -40.74 33.12 -16.98
CA ALA A 467 -40.11 34.26 -17.68
C ALA A 467 -38.96 33.84 -18.62
N GLY A 468 -38.46 32.61 -18.46
CA GLY A 468 -37.41 31.99 -19.25
C GLY A 468 -37.16 30.56 -18.75
N TYR A 469 -36.21 29.83 -19.35
CA TYR A 469 -35.87 28.46 -18.93
C TYR A 469 -34.47 28.39 -18.33
N SER A 470 -34.24 27.40 -17.47
CA SER A 470 -32.98 27.15 -16.80
C SER A 470 -32.19 26.04 -17.48
N PRO A 471 -30.99 26.32 -18.02
CA PRO A 471 -30.08 25.25 -18.45
C PRO A 471 -29.69 24.32 -17.30
N HIS A 472 -29.58 24.86 -16.08
CA HIS A 472 -29.27 24.08 -14.88
C HIS A 472 -30.43 23.12 -14.55
N ALA A 473 -31.65 23.64 -14.31
CA ALA A 473 -32.82 22.81 -13.99
C ALA A 473 -33.10 21.75 -15.08
N THR A 474 -32.88 22.12 -16.34
CA THR A 474 -33.06 21.19 -17.48
C THR A 474 -31.98 20.11 -17.48
N GLY A 475 -30.72 20.46 -17.24
CA GLY A 475 -29.61 19.51 -17.16
C GLY A 475 -29.78 18.50 -16.02
N VAL A 476 -30.12 18.98 -14.81
CA VAL A 476 -30.33 18.10 -13.65
C VAL A 476 -31.56 17.20 -13.83
N THR A 477 -32.61 17.69 -14.50
CA THR A 477 -33.79 16.88 -14.84
C THR A 477 -33.45 15.80 -15.86
N THR A 478 -32.55 16.10 -16.80
CA THR A 478 -32.12 15.18 -17.86
C THR A 478 -31.36 13.97 -17.29
N ILE A 479 -30.56 14.15 -16.24
CA ILE A 479 -29.86 13.04 -15.55
C ILE A 479 -30.85 11.96 -15.07
N VAL A 480 -32.02 12.38 -14.59
CA VAL A 480 -33.09 11.45 -14.17
C VAL A 480 -33.90 10.99 -15.37
N ALA A 481 -34.52 11.93 -16.09
CA ALA A 481 -35.65 11.65 -16.97
C ALA A 481 -35.35 11.82 -18.47
N GLY A 482 -34.11 12.13 -18.87
CA GLY A 482 -33.72 12.26 -20.28
C GLY A 482 -33.99 11.00 -21.08
N ASN A 483 -34.49 11.14 -22.30
CA ASN A 483 -34.91 10.02 -23.16
C ASN A 483 -33.76 9.08 -23.52
N ASP A 484 -32.58 9.62 -23.83
CA ASP A 484 -31.42 8.82 -24.25
C ASP A 484 -30.40 8.69 -23.10
N THR A 485 -30.25 9.75 -22.31
CA THR A 485 -29.19 9.87 -21.31
C THR A 485 -29.65 9.66 -19.86
N GLY A 486 -30.95 9.66 -19.57
CA GLY A 486 -31.49 9.55 -18.22
C GLY A 486 -31.38 8.14 -17.62
N LEU A 487 -31.52 8.04 -16.30
CA LEU A 487 -31.67 6.76 -15.58
C LEU A 487 -33.09 6.18 -15.70
N LEU A 488 -34.09 7.04 -15.85
CA LEU A 488 -35.52 6.75 -15.92
C LEU A 488 -36.16 7.45 -17.13
N PRO A 489 -35.80 7.06 -18.36
CA PRO A 489 -36.21 7.73 -19.59
C PRO A 489 -37.73 7.67 -19.86
N GLY A 490 -38.45 6.77 -19.19
CA GLY A 490 -39.90 6.57 -19.36
C GLY A 490 -40.78 7.51 -18.56
N ILE A 491 -40.24 8.34 -17.66
CA ILE A 491 -41.06 9.25 -16.83
C ILE A 491 -41.93 10.15 -17.74
N PRO A 492 -43.27 10.13 -17.60
CA PRO A 492 -44.19 10.83 -18.51
C PRO A 492 -44.50 12.27 -18.09
N ALA A 493 -44.42 12.60 -16.80
CA ALA A 493 -44.82 13.89 -16.24
C ALA A 493 -43.83 14.37 -15.19
N ILE A 494 -43.41 15.64 -15.32
CA ILE A 494 -42.43 16.31 -14.47
C ILE A 494 -43.04 17.60 -13.97
N SER A 495 -43.07 17.80 -12.66
CA SER A 495 -43.43 19.08 -12.05
C SER A 495 -42.17 19.90 -11.84
N SER A 496 -42.13 21.14 -12.32
CA SER A 496 -41.04 22.09 -12.12
C SER A 496 -41.52 23.15 -11.13
N LEU A 497 -40.75 23.39 -10.07
CA LEU A 497 -41.10 24.29 -8.98
C LEU A 497 -39.97 25.29 -8.71
N TRP A 498 -40.36 26.55 -8.49
CA TRP A 498 -39.45 27.56 -7.99
C TRP A 498 -39.18 27.36 -6.49
N ALA A 499 -37.90 27.32 -6.11
CA ALA A 499 -37.44 27.07 -4.76
C ALA A 499 -38.22 27.85 -3.68
N ASP A 500 -38.43 29.16 -3.83
CA ASP A 500 -39.08 29.97 -2.78
C ASP A 500 -40.56 29.57 -2.51
N ASN A 501 -41.18 28.85 -3.46
CA ASN A 501 -42.51 28.27 -3.29
C ASN A 501 -42.50 26.95 -2.51
N ILE A 502 -41.35 26.29 -2.27
CA ILE A 502 -41.27 25.19 -1.30
C ILE A 502 -41.70 25.70 0.08
N SER A 503 -41.12 26.82 0.51
CA SER A 503 -41.41 27.38 1.84
C SER A 503 -42.84 27.92 1.94
N SER A 504 -43.18 28.90 1.11
CA SER A 504 -44.47 29.61 1.22
C SER A 504 -45.66 28.84 0.61
N GLY A 505 -45.42 27.94 -0.34
CA GLY A 505 -46.48 27.22 -1.07
C GLY A 505 -46.70 25.79 -0.57
N LEU A 506 -45.68 24.92 -0.71
CA LEU A 506 -45.82 23.49 -0.40
C LEU A 506 -45.87 23.22 1.10
N LEU A 507 -44.85 23.69 1.81
CA LEU A 507 -44.73 23.49 3.26
C LEU A 507 -45.65 24.42 4.05
N ARG A 508 -46.03 25.55 3.45
CA ARG A 508 -46.83 26.61 4.08
C ARG A 508 -46.17 27.09 5.38
N THR A 509 -44.86 27.33 5.30
CA THR A 509 -44.01 27.76 6.41
C THR A 509 -44.56 29.01 7.08
N GLY A 510 -44.60 29.01 8.41
CA GLY A 510 -45.16 30.10 9.22
C GLY A 510 -46.69 30.16 9.23
N GLU A 511 -47.40 29.36 8.42
CA GLU A 511 -48.86 29.32 8.42
C GLU A 511 -49.42 28.30 9.42
N ARG A 512 -50.60 28.58 9.98
CA ARG A 512 -51.31 27.74 10.97
C ARG A 512 -52.13 26.62 10.32
N VAL A 513 -51.49 25.90 9.41
CA VAL A 513 -52.10 24.90 8.54
C VAL A 513 -51.08 23.84 8.13
N ALA A 514 -51.58 22.69 7.70
CA ALA A 514 -50.78 21.59 7.20
C ALA A 514 -50.08 21.92 5.87
N PRO A 515 -48.89 21.35 5.60
CA PRO A 515 -48.34 21.26 4.26
C PRO A 515 -49.37 20.70 3.27
N ASN A 516 -49.38 21.23 2.05
CA ASN A 516 -50.29 20.79 0.98
C ASN A 516 -49.54 20.46 -0.33
N PRO A 517 -48.58 19.54 -0.31
CA PRO A 517 -47.90 19.09 -1.52
C PRO A 517 -48.78 18.12 -2.33
N PRO A 518 -48.71 18.17 -3.67
CA PRO A 518 -49.19 17.09 -4.54
C PRO A 518 -48.53 15.73 -4.25
N ALA A 519 -49.19 14.63 -4.64
CA ALA A 519 -48.63 13.29 -4.50
C ALA A 519 -47.59 12.99 -5.61
N TRP A 520 -46.31 13.03 -5.26
CA TRP A 520 -45.20 12.59 -6.12
C TRP A 520 -44.56 11.32 -5.58
N ASP A 521 -43.86 10.58 -6.44
CA ASP A 521 -43.09 9.41 -5.99
C ASP A 521 -41.75 9.81 -5.39
N PHE A 522 -41.10 10.82 -5.97
CA PHE A 522 -39.86 11.39 -5.45
C PHE A 522 -39.69 12.86 -5.87
N GLU A 523 -38.90 13.57 -5.07
CA GLU A 523 -38.59 14.99 -5.23
C GLU A 523 -37.07 15.19 -5.33
N VAL A 524 -36.64 16.05 -6.24
CA VAL A 524 -35.24 16.47 -6.41
C VAL A 524 -35.14 17.94 -6.09
N ILE A 525 -34.33 18.27 -5.08
CA ILE A 525 -34.04 19.64 -4.67
C ILE A 525 -32.54 19.89 -4.88
N THR A 526 -32.20 20.87 -5.72
CA THR A 526 -30.80 21.18 -6.07
C THR A 526 -30.30 22.48 -5.47
N TRP A 527 -31.09 23.11 -4.60
CA TRP A 527 -30.80 24.44 -4.05
C TRP A 527 -30.89 24.45 -2.53
N ASN A 528 -29.94 25.16 -1.90
CA ASN A 528 -29.83 25.26 -0.46
C ASN A 528 -30.27 26.63 0.05
N TRP A 529 -31.03 26.66 1.15
CA TRP A 529 -31.39 27.90 1.87
C TRP A 529 -30.45 28.14 3.03
N SER A 530 -29.97 29.38 3.17
CA SER A 530 -29.24 29.83 4.36
C SER A 530 -30.09 29.68 5.61
N ASP A 531 -29.46 29.53 6.78
CA ASP A 531 -30.11 29.56 8.10
C ASP A 531 -30.99 30.83 8.27
N ASP A 532 -32.27 30.69 7.97
CA ASP A 532 -33.30 31.71 8.11
C ASP A 532 -34.04 31.58 9.44
N VAL A 533 -34.83 32.60 9.79
CA VAL A 533 -35.62 32.61 11.04
C VAL A 533 -36.69 31.50 11.10
N TRP A 534 -36.97 30.81 9.98
CA TRP A 534 -37.99 29.77 9.86
C TRP A 534 -37.41 28.37 9.60
N SER A 535 -36.09 28.18 9.66
CA SER A 535 -35.43 26.97 9.17
C SER A 535 -35.89 25.73 9.92
N THR A 536 -36.06 25.84 11.23
CA THR A 536 -36.65 24.78 12.07
C THR A 536 -38.07 24.41 11.66
N ASP A 537 -38.92 25.39 11.33
CA ASP A 537 -40.30 25.15 10.88
C ASP A 537 -40.31 24.43 9.52
N MET A 538 -39.46 24.88 8.58
CA MET A 538 -39.30 24.27 7.26
C MET A 538 -38.85 22.81 7.36
N ILE A 539 -37.79 22.53 8.13
CA ILE A 539 -37.27 21.16 8.29
C ILE A 539 -38.34 20.25 8.90
N ARG A 540 -39.06 20.70 9.94
CA ARG A 540 -40.11 19.91 10.58
C ARG A 540 -41.29 19.65 9.64
N ARG A 541 -41.69 20.62 8.83
CA ARG A 541 -42.76 20.43 7.84
C ARG A 541 -42.35 19.44 6.74
N MET A 542 -41.10 19.50 6.29
CA MET A 542 -40.56 18.56 5.32
C MET A 542 -40.48 17.13 5.90
N ASP A 543 -39.94 16.98 7.10
CA ASP A 543 -39.89 15.67 7.78
C ASP A 543 -41.31 15.09 7.98
N TRP A 544 -42.28 15.92 8.35
CA TRP A 544 -43.69 15.53 8.46
C TRP A 544 -44.27 15.08 7.12
N GLN A 545 -44.02 15.83 6.05
CA GLN A 545 -44.49 15.50 4.70
C GLN A 545 -43.95 14.14 4.25
N ILE A 546 -42.64 13.90 4.40
CA ILE A 546 -42.00 12.63 4.02
C ILE A 546 -42.61 11.47 4.80
N ASP A 547 -42.80 11.62 6.11
CA ASP A 547 -43.36 10.57 6.96
C ASP A 547 -44.84 10.26 6.65
N GLN A 548 -45.65 11.29 6.43
CA GLN A 548 -47.10 11.13 6.23
C GLN A 548 -47.47 10.74 4.80
N GLN A 549 -46.71 11.20 3.80
CA GLN A 549 -47.03 11.00 2.39
C GLN A 549 -46.19 9.92 1.72
N GLY A 550 -45.08 9.50 2.34
CA GLY A 550 -44.22 8.44 1.81
C GLY A 550 -43.46 8.86 0.55
N VAL A 551 -43.21 10.16 0.36
CA VAL A 551 -42.41 10.68 -0.75
C VAL A 551 -40.92 10.62 -0.42
N THR A 552 -40.09 10.21 -1.38
CA THR A 552 -38.63 10.21 -1.22
C THR A 552 -38.07 11.56 -1.67
N VAL A 553 -37.47 12.34 -0.76
CA VAL A 553 -36.91 13.66 -1.07
C VAL A 553 -35.39 13.60 -1.04
N VAL A 554 -34.77 14.02 -2.14
CA VAL A 554 -33.31 14.02 -2.31
C VAL A 554 -32.84 15.47 -2.45
N GLU A 555 -31.93 15.89 -1.57
CA GLU A 555 -31.45 17.26 -1.43
C GLU A 555 -29.94 17.36 -1.69
N ALA A 556 -29.53 18.38 -2.44
CA ALA A 556 -28.12 18.67 -2.64
C ALA A 556 -27.51 19.32 -1.41
N ILE A 557 -26.37 18.83 -0.92
CA ILE A 557 -25.57 19.61 0.02
C ILE A 557 -24.85 20.75 -0.71
N SER A 558 -24.45 21.80 0.01
CA SER A 558 -23.75 22.94 -0.61
C SER A 558 -22.38 22.53 -1.16
N ASN A 559 -21.94 23.20 -2.23
CA ASN A 559 -20.59 23.02 -2.78
C ASN A 559 -19.51 23.79 -1.98
N GLU A 560 -19.88 24.45 -0.86
CA GLU A 560 -18.95 25.21 -0.01
C GLU A 560 -18.05 24.29 0.84
N ARG A 561 -16.77 24.20 0.47
CA ARG A 561 -15.77 23.33 1.12
C ARG A 561 -15.47 23.75 2.56
N ASN A 562 -15.13 22.77 3.41
CA ASN A 562 -14.61 22.96 4.78
C ASN A 562 -15.46 23.85 5.71
N SER A 563 -16.75 23.96 5.41
CA SER A 563 -17.71 24.68 6.23
C SER A 563 -18.65 23.66 6.88
N PRO A 564 -19.04 23.84 8.15
CA PRO A 564 -20.07 23.00 8.75
C PRO A 564 -21.41 23.18 8.04
N VAL A 565 -22.29 22.20 8.25
CA VAL A 565 -23.57 22.10 7.58
C VAL A 565 -24.54 23.14 8.15
N ALA A 566 -24.69 24.25 7.43
CA ALA A 566 -25.35 25.50 7.85
C ALA A 566 -26.53 25.91 6.94
N TYR A 567 -27.12 24.95 6.23
CA TYR A 567 -28.26 25.19 5.35
C TYR A 567 -29.48 24.42 5.82
N THR A 568 -30.67 24.98 5.60
CA THR A 568 -31.94 24.53 6.18
C THR A 568 -32.18 23.03 5.98
N PHE A 569 -32.41 22.56 4.75
CA PHE A 569 -32.82 21.16 4.51
C PHE A 569 -31.68 20.14 4.59
N THR A 570 -30.42 20.57 4.49
CA THR A 570 -29.27 19.68 4.70
C THR A 570 -29.22 19.13 6.13
N SER A 571 -29.86 19.84 7.07
CA SER A 571 -30.06 19.38 8.45
C SER A 571 -31.33 18.54 8.65
N GLY A 572 -32.05 18.14 7.61
CA GLY A 572 -33.25 17.30 7.78
C GLY A 572 -32.93 15.84 8.09
N TYR A 573 -33.85 15.17 8.79
CA TYR A 573 -33.69 13.77 9.19
C TYR A 573 -34.18 12.83 8.09
N ASN A 574 -35.37 13.09 7.55
CA ASN A 574 -36.07 12.14 6.69
C ASN A 574 -35.66 12.28 5.20
N LEU A 575 -34.87 13.30 4.84
CA LEU A 575 -34.32 13.50 3.49
C LEU A 575 -33.10 12.60 3.22
N ILE A 576 -32.76 12.46 1.94
CA ILE A 576 -31.46 11.94 1.48
C ILE A 576 -30.61 13.12 1.02
N VAL A 577 -29.61 13.50 1.79
CA VAL A 577 -28.69 14.60 1.49
C VAL A 577 -27.47 14.08 0.75
N VAL A 578 -27.15 14.70 -0.39
CA VAL A 578 -26.19 14.16 -1.36
C VAL A 578 -24.98 15.08 -1.54
N GLY A 579 -23.79 14.51 -1.39
CA GLY A 579 -22.51 15.12 -1.75
C GLY A 579 -21.90 14.54 -3.03
N VAL A 580 -20.63 14.83 -3.29
CA VAL A 580 -19.84 14.33 -4.42
C VAL A 580 -18.67 13.47 -3.96
N THR A 581 -18.35 12.42 -4.73
CA THR A 581 -17.28 11.46 -4.37
C THR A 581 -15.91 12.12 -4.25
N SER A 582 -15.67 13.21 -4.98
CA SER A 582 -14.43 13.98 -4.88
C SER A 582 -14.21 14.63 -3.50
N GLY A 583 -15.24 14.68 -2.64
CA GLY A 583 -15.19 15.39 -1.36
C GLY A 583 -15.36 16.91 -1.48
N GLU A 584 -15.62 17.42 -2.69
CA GLU A 584 -15.65 18.85 -2.95
C GLU A 584 -17.00 19.49 -2.63
N HIS A 585 -17.45 19.31 -1.39
CA HIS A 585 -18.72 19.81 -0.86
C HIS A 585 -18.61 20.21 0.62
N ASN A 586 -19.70 20.81 1.14
CA ASN A 586 -19.86 21.12 2.54
C ASN A 586 -19.99 19.82 3.36
N SER A 587 -19.26 19.74 4.46
CA SER A 587 -19.19 18.56 5.31
C SER A 587 -18.94 18.96 6.76
N GLY A 588 -19.38 18.13 7.69
CA GLY A 588 -19.20 18.36 9.12
C GLY A 588 -20.53 18.30 9.87
N PRO A 589 -20.53 18.64 11.17
CA PRO A 589 -21.72 18.49 11.98
C PRO A 589 -22.84 19.45 11.53
N THR A 590 -24.08 18.97 11.52
CA THR A 590 -25.26 19.83 11.41
C THR A 590 -25.27 20.89 12.51
N ARG A 591 -25.81 22.08 12.22
CA ARG A 591 -25.97 23.18 13.21
C ARG A 591 -27.41 23.40 13.66
N THR A 592 -28.36 23.16 12.77
CA THR A 592 -29.78 23.45 12.99
C THR A 592 -30.50 22.20 13.55
N GLU A 593 -31.46 22.43 14.45
CA GLU A 593 -32.13 21.41 15.29
C GLU A 593 -31.19 20.75 16.31
N VAL A 594 -30.70 19.53 16.03
CA VAL A 594 -29.73 18.83 16.90
C VAL A 594 -28.36 18.93 16.24
N PRO A 595 -27.41 19.66 16.85
CA PRO A 595 -26.06 19.75 16.31
C PRO A 595 -25.31 18.42 16.40
N GLY A 596 -24.38 18.19 15.49
CA GLY A 596 -23.43 17.06 15.59
C GLY A 596 -23.68 15.89 14.64
N ARG A 597 -24.79 15.85 13.91
CA ARG A 597 -25.07 14.77 12.95
C ARG A 597 -24.18 14.86 11.72
N ALA A 598 -23.85 13.70 11.15
CA ALA A 598 -23.03 13.56 9.96
C ALA A 598 -23.89 13.77 8.69
N LYS A 599 -23.44 14.69 7.83
CA LYS A 599 -23.98 14.92 6.48
C LYS A 599 -22.82 15.20 5.52
N PRO A 600 -22.91 14.79 4.24
CA PRO A 600 -24.07 14.22 3.55
C PRO A 600 -24.41 12.79 3.98
N ASP A 601 -25.60 12.30 3.63
CA ASP A 601 -25.98 10.90 3.88
C ASP A 601 -25.21 9.94 2.93
N ILE A 602 -24.98 10.37 1.68
CA ILE A 602 -24.35 9.57 0.61
C ILE A 602 -23.66 10.51 -0.40
N VAL A 603 -22.69 10.01 -1.17
CA VAL A 603 -22.02 10.78 -2.23
C VAL A 603 -22.21 10.16 -3.62
N ALA A 604 -22.01 10.96 -4.67
CA ALA A 604 -22.15 10.53 -6.06
C ALA A 604 -20.95 10.99 -6.94
N PRO A 605 -20.61 10.24 -7.99
CA PRO A 605 -19.43 10.46 -8.84
C PRO A 605 -19.66 11.57 -9.87
N THR A 606 -19.93 12.78 -9.39
CA THR A 606 -20.21 13.94 -10.24
C THR A 606 -19.40 15.14 -9.81
N GLN A 607 -19.20 16.11 -10.71
CA GLN A 607 -18.40 17.30 -10.42
C GLN A 607 -19.02 18.22 -9.35
N TYR A 608 -20.35 18.32 -9.32
CA TYR A 608 -21.10 19.21 -8.41
C TYR A 608 -22.23 18.46 -7.74
N THR A 609 -22.61 18.90 -6.53
CA THR A 609 -23.70 18.28 -5.77
C THR A 609 -25.04 18.33 -6.52
N SER A 610 -25.26 19.36 -7.34
CA SER A 610 -26.44 19.44 -8.21
C SER A 610 -26.50 18.39 -9.33
N GLY A 611 -25.38 17.76 -9.69
CA GLY A 611 -25.35 16.56 -10.54
C GLY A 611 -25.47 15.27 -9.73
N GLY A 612 -24.97 15.25 -8.49
CA GLY A 612 -25.02 14.09 -7.62
C GLY A 612 -26.43 13.79 -7.12
N THR A 613 -27.16 14.82 -6.72
CA THR A 613 -28.56 14.71 -6.24
C THR A 613 -29.49 14.02 -7.24
N PRO A 614 -29.62 14.46 -8.52
CA PRO A 614 -30.43 13.75 -9.49
C PRO A 614 -29.91 12.35 -9.81
N THR A 615 -28.60 12.09 -9.66
CA THR A 615 -28.04 10.74 -9.82
C THR A 615 -28.58 9.80 -8.74
N VAL A 616 -28.51 10.20 -7.47
CA VAL A 616 -29.07 9.43 -6.34
C VAL A 616 -30.59 9.33 -6.42
N ALA A 617 -31.28 10.40 -6.85
CA ALA A 617 -32.73 10.39 -7.04
C ALA A 617 -33.17 9.42 -8.15
N GLY A 618 -32.42 9.34 -9.26
CA GLY A 618 -32.66 8.34 -10.30
C GLY A 618 -32.46 6.90 -9.80
N CYS A 619 -31.46 6.67 -8.94
CA CYS A 619 -31.26 5.39 -8.26
C CYS A 619 -32.44 5.03 -7.34
N ALA A 620 -32.92 5.99 -6.53
CA ALA A 620 -34.12 5.84 -5.72
C ALA A 620 -35.36 5.54 -6.58
N GLY A 621 -35.52 6.27 -7.69
CA GLY A 621 -36.63 6.06 -8.62
C GLY A 621 -36.62 4.68 -9.28
N LEU A 622 -35.45 4.11 -9.60
CA LEU A 622 -35.37 2.72 -10.11
C LEU A 622 -35.90 1.69 -9.10
N ILE A 623 -35.56 1.86 -7.81
CA ILE A 623 -36.08 1.03 -6.72
C ILE A 623 -37.61 1.18 -6.63
N ILE A 624 -38.12 2.40 -6.60
CA ILE A 624 -39.56 2.69 -6.50
C ILE A 624 -40.33 2.18 -7.73
N ALA A 625 -39.79 2.38 -8.93
CA ALA A 625 -40.40 1.90 -10.18
C ALA A 625 -40.56 0.38 -10.17
N LYS A 626 -39.51 -0.35 -9.78
CA LYS A 626 -39.55 -1.81 -9.65
C LYS A 626 -40.55 -2.23 -8.58
N ALA A 627 -40.54 -1.59 -7.42
CA ALA A 627 -41.45 -1.88 -6.31
C ALA A 627 -42.93 -1.62 -6.62
N LYS A 628 -43.23 -0.70 -7.53
CA LYS A 628 -44.60 -0.49 -8.05
C LYS A 628 -45.05 -1.55 -9.06
N LEU A 629 -44.12 -2.11 -9.82
CA LEU A 629 -44.42 -3.15 -10.82
C LEU A 629 -44.55 -4.53 -10.18
N ASP A 630 -43.97 -4.73 -8.99
CA ASP A 630 -43.92 -6.00 -8.30
C ASP A 630 -44.59 -5.91 -6.90
N PRO A 631 -45.79 -6.47 -6.72
CA PRO A 631 -46.49 -6.45 -5.43
C PRO A 631 -45.70 -7.06 -4.26
N ALA A 632 -44.78 -8.00 -4.52
CA ALA A 632 -43.94 -8.59 -3.48
C ALA A 632 -42.95 -7.59 -2.89
N LEU A 633 -42.60 -6.56 -3.67
CA LEU A 633 -41.67 -5.50 -3.31
C LEU A 633 -42.39 -4.22 -2.84
N ALA A 634 -43.72 -4.23 -2.65
CA ALA A 634 -44.50 -3.03 -2.35
C ALA A 634 -43.99 -2.22 -1.14
N PHE A 635 -43.37 -2.90 -0.16
CA PHE A 635 -42.77 -2.26 1.02
C PHE A 635 -41.49 -1.47 0.73
N ALA A 636 -40.80 -1.74 -0.38
CA ALA A 636 -39.62 -0.97 -0.82
C ALA A 636 -39.99 0.41 -1.40
N ARG A 637 -41.28 0.73 -1.50
CA ARG A 637 -41.76 2.09 -1.82
C ARG A 637 -41.64 3.06 -0.65
N ASP A 638 -41.50 2.54 0.57
CA ASP A 638 -41.37 3.37 1.77
C ASP A 638 -40.00 4.08 1.78
N PRO A 639 -39.94 5.42 2.00
CA PRO A 639 -38.69 6.17 1.96
C PRO A 639 -37.60 5.64 2.92
N ARG A 640 -38.00 5.02 4.04
CA ARG A 640 -37.05 4.37 4.96
C ARG A 640 -36.33 3.21 4.30
N ALA A 641 -37.07 2.37 3.58
CA ALA A 641 -36.51 1.22 2.87
C ALA A 641 -35.64 1.67 1.68
N VAL A 642 -36.08 2.69 0.93
CA VAL A 642 -35.30 3.26 -0.18
C VAL A 642 -33.97 3.82 0.33
N LYS A 643 -33.99 4.63 1.40
CA LYS A 643 -32.77 5.18 1.99
C LYS A 643 -31.87 4.06 2.52
N ALA A 644 -32.40 3.07 3.24
CA ALA A 644 -31.61 1.94 3.74
C ALA A 644 -30.91 1.16 2.61
N LEU A 645 -31.63 0.85 1.51
CA LEU A 645 -31.07 0.15 0.34
C LEU A 645 -29.93 0.95 -0.33
N LEU A 646 -30.06 2.27 -0.43
CA LEU A 646 -29.02 3.13 -1.00
C LEU A 646 -27.78 3.21 -0.11
N LEU A 647 -27.97 3.37 1.21
CA LEU A 647 -26.85 3.49 2.15
C LEU A 647 -26.09 2.16 2.32
N ALA A 648 -26.79 1.04 2.46
CA ALA A 648 -26.15 -0.28 2.53
C ALA A 648 -25.47 -0.68 1.21
N GLY A 649 -25.98 -0.19 0.07
CA GLY A 649 -25.43 -0.46 -1.25
C GLY A 649 -24.23 0.41 -1.63
N ALA A 650 -23.99 1.50 -0.90
CA ALA A 650 -22.95 2.46 -1.20
C ALA A 650 -21.55 1.79 -1.14
N THR A 651 -20.76 1.97 -2.20
CA THR A 651 -19.39 1.46 -2.29
C THR A 651 -18.40 2.42 -1.65
N LYS A 652 -17.37 1.83 -1.02
CA LYS A 652 -16.27 2.55 -0.38
C LYS A 652 -14.99 2.47 -1.23
N GLU A 653 -15.00 1.70 -2.31
CA GLU A 653 -13.85 1.50 -3.21
C GLU A 653 -13.20 2.81 -3.70
N PRO A 654 -13.95 3.84 -4.16
CA PRO A 654 -13.33 5.10 -4.61
C PRO A 654 -12.92 6.03 -3.44
N ILE A 655 -13.12 5.62 -2.18
CA ILE A 655 -12.96 6.44 -0.99
C ILE A 655 -12.11 5.67 0.03
N PRO A 656 -10.79 5.55 -0.20
CA PRO A 656 -9.89 4.78 0.68
C PRO A 656 -9.78 5.36 2.09
N THR A 657 -10.23 6.61 2.30
CA THR A 657 -10.24 7.30 3.58
C THR A 657 -11.56 7.17 4.36
N TRP A 658 -12.54 6.44 3.84
CA TRP A 658 -13.85 6.29 4.47
C TRP A 658 -13.73 5.67 5.87
N SER A 659 -14.37 6.28 6.86
CA SER A 659 -14.33 5.82 8.25
C SER A 659 -15.62 6.12 9.00
N HIS A 660 -15.88 5.36 10.06
CA HIS A 660 -17.02 5.58 10.95
C HIS A 660 -16.70 5.13 12.38
N THR A 661 -17.55 5.50 13.33
CA THR A 661 -17.44 5.04 14.73
C THR A 661 -18.79 4.53 15.22
N PRO A 662 -18.84 3.76 16.32
CA PRO A 662 -20.11 3.26 16.83
C PRO A 662 -21.14 4.34 17.20
N THR A 663 -20.73 5.59 17.46
CA THR A 663 -21.66 6.70 17.75
C THR A 663 -21.82 7.68 16.59
N GLN A 664 -21.03 7.49 15.53
CA GLN A 664 -21.06 8.28 14.30
C GLN A 664 -21.14 7.30 13.11
N PRO A 665 -22.36 6.84 12.77
CA PRO A 665 -22.59 5.73 11.86
C PRO A 665 -22.12 6.00 10.43
N LEU A 666 -22.18 7.26 10.01
CA LEU A 666 -21.77 7.72 8.68
C LEU A 666 -20.45 8.48 8.76
N ASP A 667 -19.65 8.39 7.70
CA ASP A 667 -18.46 9.21 7.55
C ASP A 667 -18.85 10.70 7.53
N ALA A 668 -18.11 11.53 8.28
CA ALA A 668 -18.40 12.95 8.45
C ALA A 668 -18.39 13.75 7.14
N HIS A 669 -17.72 13.22 6.12
CA HIS A 669 -17.44 13.88 4.87
C HIS A 669 -18.07 13.14 3.68
N PHE A 670 -18.07 11.81 3.69
CA PHE A 670 -18.55 10.98 2.58
C PHE A 670 -19.87 10.23 2.85
N GLY A 671 -20.46 10.39 4.03
CA GLY A 671 -21.69 9.69 4.39
C GLY A 671 -21.51 8.18 4.41
N ALA A 672 -22.44 7.43 3.79
CA ALA A 672 -22.32 5.99 3.61
C ALA A 672 -21.34 5.58 2.48
N GLY A 673 -20.76 6.52 1.73
CA GLY A 673 -19.90 6.25 0.57
C GLY A 673 -20.58 6.58 -0.77
N GLN A 674 -19.97 6.15 -1.88
CA GLN A 674 -20.48 6.42 -3.23
C GLN A 674 -21.69 5.54 -3.55
N VAL A 675 -22.77 6.14 -4.08
CA VAL A 675 -23.94 5.39 -4.53
C VAL A 675 -23.58 4.33 -5.58
N ASN A 676 -24.10 3.12 -5.41
CA ASN A 676 -23.99 2.04 -6.40
C ASN A 676 -25.35 1.34 -6.54
N ILE A 677 -26.06 1.63 -7.63
CA ILE A 677 -27.40 1.11 -7.86
C ILE A 677 -27.40 -0.39 -8.13
N ALA A 678 -26.32 -0.98 -8.63
CA ALA A 678 -26.26 -2.43 -8.82
C ALA A 678 -26.42 -3.14 -7.47
N HIS A 679 -25.61 -2.74 -6.47
CA HIS A 679 -25.68 -3.29 -5.12
C HIS A 679 -27.06 -3.10 -4.48
N SER A 680 -27.63 -1.88 -4.56
CA SER A 680 -28.96 -1.60 -4.02
C SER A 680 -30.05 -2.42 -4.69
N TYR A 681 -29.94 -2.64 -6.01
CA TYR A 681 -30.93 -3.39 -6.78
C TYR A 681 -30.82 -4.91 -6.54
N HIS A 682 -29.61 -5.45 -6.37
CA HIS A 682 -29.42 -6.86 -5.97
C HIS A 682 -30.04 -7.16 -4.61
N MET A 683 -29.82 -6.30 -3.61
CA MET A 683 -30.52 -6.42 -2.32
C MET A 683 -32.04 -6.37 -2.50
N LEU A 684 -32.56 -5.40 -3.26
CA LEU A 684 -33.99 -5.28 -3.56
C LEU A 684 -34.57 -6.59 -4.10
N LEU A 685 -33.90 -7.19 -5.10
CA LEU A 685 -34.31 -8.43 -5.75
C LEU A 685 -34.10 -9.67 -4.89
N GLY A 686 -33.19 -9.64 -3.91
CA GLY A 686 -33.05 -10.66 -2.86
C GLY A 686 -34.32 -10.82 -2.03
N GLY A 687 -35.27 -9.88 -2.15
CA GLY A 687 -36.60 -9.95 -1.58
C GLY A 687 -36.65 -9.56 -0.11
N ARG A 688 -37.83 -9.15 0.32
CA ARG A 688 -38.07 -8.71 1.69
C ARG A 688 -37.92 -9.87 2.68
N GLN A 689 -37.09 -9.67 3.70
CA GLN A 689 -36.86 -10.63 4.78
C GLN A 689 -37.60 -10.18 6.03
N ALA A 690 -38.38 -11.06 6.66
CA ALA A 690 -39.04 -10.72 7.92
C ALA A 690 -38.12 -10.99 9.11
N ALA A 691 -38.08 -10.07 10.08
CA ALA A 691 -37.42 -10.33 11.36
C ALA A 691 -38.03 -11.57 12.05
N GLY A 692 -37.19 -12.46 12.58
CA GLY A 692 -37.66 -13.71 13.17
C GLY A 692 -36.55 -14.72 13.42
N THR A 693 -36.89 -16.00 13.35
CA THR A 693 -35.98 -17.14 13.60
C THR A 693 -35.76 -17.95 12.32
N ALA A 694 -35.37 -17.26 11.26
CA ALA A 694 -35.06 -17.84 9.97
C ALA A 694 -33.74 -17.28 9.44
N TRP A 695 -32.99 -18.12 8.72
CA TRP A 695 -31.81 -17.69 7.98
C TRP A 695 -32.24 -16.91 6.75
N ALA A 696 -31.77 -15.68 6.68
CA ALA A 696 -31.94 -14.78 5.56
C ALA A 696 -30.77 -14.93 4.57
N PRO A 697 -30.97 -14.56 3.29
CA PRO A 697 -29.89 -14.45 2.34
C PRO A 697 -28.84 -13.41 2.79
N LEU A 698 -27.65 -13.56 2.23
CA LEU A 698 -26.50 -12.69 2.46
C LEU A 698 -26.73 -11.24 2.00
N ASP A 699 -27.64 -11.05 1.04
CA ASP A 699 -28.16 -9.75 0.63
C ASP A 699 -29.66 -9.70 0.93
N GLY A 700 -30.11 -8.70 1.66
CA GLY A 700 -31.51 -8.61 2.07
C GLY A 700 -31.92 -7.25 2.58
N TRP A 701 -33.23 -7.08 2.76
CA TRP A 701 -33.82 -5.86 3.29
C TRP A 701 -35.17 -6.12 3.96
N ASP A 702 -35.63 -5.17 4.78
CA ASP A 702 -36.96 -5.19 5.38
C ASP A 702 -37.50 -3.77 5.62
N LYS A 703 -38.83 -3.69 5.75
CA LYS A 703 -39.56 -2.55 6.32
C LYS A 703 -40.46 -3.11 7.41
N ALA A 704 -40.15 -2.80 8.66
CA ALA A 704 -40.79 -3.42 9.81
C ALA A 704 -41.10 -2.39 10.91
N ILE A 705 -41.66 -2.89 12.02
CA ILE A 705 -41.97 -2.14 13.22
C ILE A 705 -41.28 -2.86 14.39
N THR A 706 -40.53 -2.14 15.21
CA THR A 706 -39.83 -2.71 16.36
C THR A 706 -40.82 -3.27 17.40
N SER A 707 -40.57 -4.47 17.95
CA SER A 707 -41.34 -5.03 19.08
C SER A 707 -40.60 -4.88 20.43
N SER A 708 -39.27 -4.98 20.41
CA SER A 708 -38.28 -4.66 21.46
C SER A 708 -36.86 -4.98 20.94
N SER A 709 -36.75 -6.05 20.15
CA SER A 709 -35.61 -6.41 19.32
C SER A 709 -36.11 -7.12 18.05
N SER A 710 -35.56 -6.75 16.89
CA SER A 710 -35.85 -7.37 15.60
C SER A 710 -34.57 -7.97 15.04
N ARG A 711 -34.60 -9.25 14.63
CA ARG A 711 -33.39 -10.04 14.31
C ARG A 711 -33.46 -10.64 12.92
N TYR A 712 -32.35 -10.52 12.20
CA TYR A 712 -32.12 -11.08 10.88
C TYR A 712 -30.86 -11.94 10.94
N PHE A 713 -30.98 -13.24 10.65
CA PHE A 713 -29.88 -14.18 10.81
C PHE A 713 -29.23 -14.45 9.46
N VAL A 714 -27.91 -14.36 9.37
CA VAL A 714 -27.13 -14.60 8.14
C VAL A 714 -26.00 -15.60 8.41
N GLU A 715 -25.63 -16.37 7.39
CA GLU A 715 -24.57 -17.38 7.49
C GLU A 715 -23.50 -17.13 6.43
N VAL A 716 -22.28 -16.83 6.89
CA VAL A 716 -21.08 -16.76 6.05
C VAL A 716 -20.60 -18.21 5.85
N PRO A 717 -20.54 -18.73 4.61
CA PRO A 717 -20.19 -20.12 4.37
C PRO A 717 -18.77 -20.48 4.85
N VAL A 718 -18.59 -21.75 5.23
CA VAL A 718 -17.25 -22.30 5.52
C VAL A 718 -16.35 -22.15 4.30
N GLY A 719 -15.10 -21.71 4.52
CA GLY A 719 -14.16 -21.45 3.44
C GLY A 719 -14.39 -20.11 2.73
N GLN A 720 -15.17 -19.20 3.32
CA GLN A 720 -15.34 -17.83 2.83
C GLN A 720 -15.09 -16.82 3.96
N VAL A 721 -14.60 -15.64 3.57
CA VAL A 721 -14.62 -14.41 4.38
C VAL A 721 -15.59 -13.45 3.71
N ALA A 722 -16.28 -12.64 4.50
CA ALA A 722 -17.32 -11.73 4.06
C ALA A 722 -16.95 -10.27 4.33
N THR A 723 -17.22 -9.39 3.37
CA THR A 723 -17.43 -7.97 3.63
C THR A 723 -18.93 -7.71 3.80
N LEU A 724 -19.37 -7.25 4.98
CA LEU A 724 -20.77 -6.97 5.28
C LEU A 724 -20.99 -5.45 5.43
N SER A 725 -21.96 -4.91 4.70
CA SER A 725 -22.46 -3.54 4.88
C SER A 725 -23.94 -3.61 5.26
N ALA A 726 -24.35 -2.94 6.34
CA ALA A 726 -25.75 -2.89 6.75
C ALA A 726 -26.16 -1.47 7.14
N ALA A 727 -27.36 -1.05 6.74
CA ALA A 727 -27.91 0.27 7.06
C ALA A 727 -29.33 0.14 7.63
N LEU A 728 -29.56 0.78 8.76
CA LEU A 728 -30.86 0.91 9.42
C LEU A 728 -31.30 2.36 9.33
N VAL A 729 -32.56 2.62 8.98
CA VAL A 729 -33.12 3.96 8.82
C VAL A 729 -34.51 4.03 9.45
N TRP A 730 -34.78 5.07 10.23
CA TRP A 730 -36.13 5.38 10.73
C TRP A 730 -36.43 6.87 10.54
N HIS A 731 -37.68 7.26 10.72
CA HIS A 731 -38.06 8.67 10.58
C HIS A 731 -38.09 9.39 11.91
N ARG A 732 -37.72 10.67 11.90
CA ARG A 732 -38.14 11.63 12.92
C ARG A 732 -39.63 11.91 12.73
N ILE A 733 -40.40 11.82 13.81
CA ILE A 733 -41.84 12.07 13.82
C ILE A 733 -42.12 13.49 14.27
N ILE A 734 -42.97 14.20 13.52
CA ILE A 734 -43.38 15.57 13.84
C ILE A 734 -44.86 15.55 14.19
N THR A 735 -45.20 16.03 15.39
CA THR A 735 -46.60 16.09 15.84
C THR A 735 -47.07 17.55 15.90
N PRO A 736 -47.95 17.98 14.97
CA PRO A 736 -48.57 19.30 15.05
C PRO A 736 -49.65 19.33 16.14
N ASN A 737 -49.80 20.47 16.81
CA ASN A 737 -51.00 20.73 17.61
C ASN A 737 -52.21 21.04 16.71
N ALA A 738 -53.42 21.07 17.28
CA ALA A 738 -54.67 21.18 16.52
C ALA A 738 -54.77 22.38 15.57
N ASN A 739 -54.06 23.49 15.86
CA ASN A 739 -54.03 24.71 15.05
C ASN A 739 -52.69 24.94 14.36
N TRP A 740 -51.81 23.93 14.26
CA TRP A 740 -50.53 24.00 13.55
C TRP A 740 -49.61 25.15 13.99
N SER A 741 -49.77 25.64 15.22
CA SER A 741 -48.93 26.71 15.76
C SER A 741 -47.66 26.19 16.41
N THR A 742 -47.59 24.88 16.66
CA THR A 742 -46.47 24.22 17.30
C THR A 742 -46.26 22.87 16.65
N LEU A 743 -45.03 22.63 16.19
CA LEU A 743 -44.58 21.36 15.60
C LEU A 743 -43.59 20.72 16.57
N THR A 744 -44.01 19.65 17.24
CA THR A 744 -43.18 18.97 18.25
C THR A 744 -42.44 17.80 17.59
N PRO A 745 -41.09 17.83 17.50
CA PRO A 745 -40.31 16.71 16.98
C PRO A 745 -40.13 15.61 18.04
N SER A 746 -40.12 14.36 17.60
CA SER A 746 -39.75 13.19 18.39
C SER A 746 -38.88 12.26 17.52
N LEU A 747 -37.74 11.83 18.07
CA LEU A 747 -36.83 10.90 17.43
C LEU A 747 -36.73 9.66 18.33
N ALA A 748 -37.02 8.49 17.77
CA ALA A 748 -36.75 7.22 18.45
C ALA A 748 -35.25 6.94 18.46
N ASP A 749 -34.77 6.26 19.48
CA ASP A 749 -33.37 5.81 19.60
C ASP A 749 -33.30 4.32 19.20
N LEU A 750 -32.94 4.06 17.94
CA LEU A 750 -32.74 2.70 17.45
C LEU A 750 -31.25 2.42 17.30
N ASN A 751 -30.81 1.23 17.68
CA ASN A 751 -29.43 0.78 17.54
C ASN A 751 -29.34 -0.42 16.62
N LEU A 752 -28.23 -0.55 15.91
CA LEU A 752 -27.91 -1.66 15.01
C LEU A 752 -26.71 -2.44 15.54
N ARG A 753 -26.85 -3.75 15.67
CA ARG A 753 -25.79 -4.63 16.18
C ARG A 753 -25.58 -5.83 15.27
N LEU A 754 -24.32 -6.14 14.97
CA LEU A 754 -23.90 -7.42 14.44
C LEU A 754 -23.33 -8.27 15.58
N ALA A 755 -23.83 -9.48 15.76
CA ALA A 755 -23.34 -10.41 16.76
C ALA A 755 -23.24 -11.83 16.18
N THR A 756 -22.46 -12.68 16.82
CA THR A 756 -22.47 -14.12 16.52
C THR A 756 -23.85 -14.72 16.84
N ALA A 757 -24.24 -15.78 16.14
CA ALA A 757 -25.52 -16.45 16.32
C ALA A 757 -25.34 -17.95 16.55
N THR A 758 -26.19 -18.53 17.38
CA THR A 758 -26.25 -19.97 17.57
C THR A 758 -27.13 -20.64 16.50
N ALA A 759 -26.97 -21.95 16.33
CA ALA A 759 -27.85 -22.74 15.45
C ALA A 759 -29.35 -22.66 15.82
N SER A 760 -29.64 -22.35 17.08
CA SER A 760 -30.99 -22.19 17.62
C SER A 760 -31.42 -20.72 17.69
N PHE A 761 -30.84 -19.85 16.86
CA PHE A 761 -31.18 -18.42 16.75
C PHE A 761 -30.98 -17.63 18.05
N GLY A 762 -30.03 -18.05 18.90
CA GLY A 762 -29.56 -17.29 20.05
C GLY A 762 -28.56 -16.22 19.64
N VAL A 763 -28.54 -15.09 20.35
CA VAL A 763 -27.57 -14.01 20.13
C VAL A 763 -26.35 -14.22 21.02
N GLY A 764 -25.18 -14.21 20.42
CA GLY A 764 -23.88 -14.37 21.07
C GLY A 764 -23.14 -13.05 21.24
N THR A 765 -21.80 -13.13 21.15
CA THR A 765 -20.89 -11.98 21.31
C THR A 765 -21.09 -10.95 20.21
N THR A 766 -21.13 -9.67 20.59
CA THR A 766 -21.12 -8.52 19.67
C THR A 766 -19.84 -8.54 18.83
N VAL A 767 -20.00 -8.45 17.51
CA VAL A 767 -18.92 -8.26 16.54
C VAL A 767 -18.75 -6.77 16.27
N ALA A 768 -19.86 -6.10 15.98
CA ALA A 768 -19.89 -4.67 15.68
C ALA A 768 -21.22 -4.06 16.11
N GLU A 769 -21.24 -2.76 16.36
CA GLU A 769 -22.44 -2.05 16.76
C GLU A 769 -22.38 -0.57 16.36
N SER A 770 -23.56 -0.03 16.12
CA SER A 770 -23.82 1.34 15.72
C SER A 770 -25.01 1.83 16.56
N ARG A 771 -24.79 2.89 17.33
CA ARG A 771 -25.59 3.32 18.49
C ARG A 771 -25.60 4.83 18.71
N SER A 772 -25.80 5.58 17.64
CA SER A 772 -25.92 7.03 17.72
C SER A 772 -27.22 7.45 18.39
N THR A 773 -27.13 8.35 19.36
CA THR A 773 -28.31 8.88 20.06
C THR A 773 -28.92 10.11 19.37
N ILE A 774 -28.28 10.60 18.31
CA ILE A 774 -28.68 11.83 17.61
C ILE A 774 -29.05 11.59 16.15
N GLU A 775 -28.70 10.44 15.56
CA GLU A 775 -29.02 10.13 14.17
C GLU A 775 -30.36 9.40 14.03
N ASN A 776 -30.87 9.35 12.80
CA ASN A 776 -31.96 8.45 12.41
C ASN A 776 -31.52 7.35 11.44
N VAL A 777 -30.21 7.13 11.40
CA VAL A 777 -29.52 6.15 10.57
C VAL A 777 -28.49 5.46 11.44
N GLU A 778 -28.39 4.14 11.35
CA GLU A 778 -27.25 3.38 11.84
C GLU A 778 -26.61 2.63 10.68
N HIS A 779 -25.29 2.46 10.70
CA HIS A 779 -24.57 1.79 9.61
C HIS A 779 -23.39 0.97 10.13
N LEU A 780 -23.29 -0.28 9.65
CA LEU A 780 -22.20 -1.21 9.92
C LEU A 780 -21.44 -1.50 8.63
N TYR A 781 -20.11 -1.63 8.73
CA TYR A 781 -19.24 -2.00 7.61
C TYR A 781 -18.06 -2.84 8.08
N GLU A 782 -18.21 -4.16 8.00
CA GLU A 782 -17.19 -5.13 8.40
C GLU A 782 -16.49 -5.69 7.16
N THR A 783 -15.17 -5.54 7.04
CA THR A 783 -14.39 -5.93 5.85
C THR A 783 -13.78 -7.32 5.92
N SER A 784 -13.82 -7.97 7.09
CA SER A 784 -13.28 -9.31 7.30
C SER A 784 -14.12 -10.07 8.32
N LEU A 785 -15.34 -10.43 7.92
CA LEU A 785 -16.24 -11.25 8.70
C LEU A 785 -15.97 -12.74 8.41
N PRO A 786 -15.45 -13.52 9.35
CA PRO A 786 -15.07 -14.90 9.09
C PRO A 786 -16.29 -15.80 8.83
N ALA A 787 -16.03 -17.01 8.33
CA ALA A 787 -17.05 -18.04 8.20
C ALA A 787 -17.75 -18.27 9.55
N GLY A 788 -19.09 -18.32 9.53
CA GLY A 788 -19.86 -18.40 10.76
C GLY A 788 -21.28 -17.92 10.63
N ARG A 789 -22.00 -17.98 11.74
CA ARG A 789 -23.39 -17.58 11.86
C ARG A 789 -23.49 -16.28 12.62
N TYR A 790 -24.28 -15.36 12.08
CA TYR A 790 -24.42 -14.02 12.61
C TYR A 790 -25.87 -13.60 12.68
N VAL A 791 -26.12 -12.59 13.52
CA VAL A 791 -27.39 -11.90 13.66
C VAL A 791 -27.17 -10.41 13.51
N ILE A 792 -27.94 -9.81 12.62
CA ILE A 792 -28.13 -8.36 12.53
C ILE A 792 -29.36 -8.04 13.38
N GLU A 793 -29.16 -7.29 14.45
CA GLU A 793 -30.17 -6.99 15.45
C GLU A 793 -30.45 -5.48 15.51
N VAL A 794 -31.74 -5.15 15.38
CA VAL A 794 -32.28 -3.81 15.59
C VAL A 794 -32.90 -3.76 16.98
N THR A 795 -32.44 -2.85 17.84
CA THR A 795 -33.00 -2.65 19.18
C THR A 795 -33.47 -1.21 19.36
N GLY A 796 -34.47 -1.00 20.22
CA GLY A 796 -35.00 0.33 20.50
C GLY A 796 -36.44 0.28 21.02
N PRO A 797 -37.11 1.44 21.20
CA PRO A 797 -38.49 1.50 21.66
C PRO A 797 -39.41 0.72 20.73
N SER A 798 -40.40 0.01 21.31
CA SER A 798 -41.42 -0.72 20.56
C SER A 798 -42.35 0.22 19.80
N GLY A 799 -42.78 -0.16 18.61
CA GLY A 799 -43.74 0.59 17.79
C GLY A 799 -43.09 1.55 16.79
N THR A 800 -41.75 1.57 16.70
CA THR A 800 -41.03 2.43 15.75
C THR A 800 -40.90 1.73 14.40
N ALA A 801 -41.42 2.37 13.35
CA ALA A 801 -41.26 1.89 11.98
C ALA A 801 -39.87 2.21 11.43
N TYR A 802 -39.22 1.22 10.83
CA TYR A 802 -37.88 1.33 10.27
C TYR A 802 -37.75 0.60 8.93
N GLY A 803 -36.73 0.97 8.15
CA GLY A 803 -36.21 0.23 7.02
C GLY A 803 -34.81 -0.26 7.34
N ILE A 804 -34.44 -1.45 6.88
CA ILE A 804 -33.09 -2.01 7.02
C ILE A 804 -32.69 -2.69 5.72
N ALA A 805 -31.41 -2.62 5.36
CA ALA A 805 -30.83 -3.38 4.27
C ALA A 805 -29.42 -3.84 4.65
N TRP A 806 -28.99 -4.97 4.10
CA TRP A 806 -27.63 -5.47 4.25
C TRP A 806 -27.17 -6.17 2.98
N ARG A 807 -25.87 -6.07 2.74
CA ARG A 807 -25.17 -6.71 1.64
C ARG A 807 -23.96 -7.44 2.18
N THR A 808 -23.67 -8.61 1.60
CA THR A 808 -22.45 -9.35 1.89
C THR A 808 -21.71 -9.73 0.61
N THR A 809 -20.45 -9.33 0.48
CA THR A 809 -19.55 -9.80 -0.58
C THR A 809 -18.68 -10.92 -0.04
N LEU A 810 -18.72 -12.11 -0.66
CA LEU A 810 -17.90 -13.26 -0.26
C LEU A 810 -16.60 -13.34 -1.06
N VAL A 811 -15.52 -13.72 -0.37
CA VAL A 811 -14.23 -14.07 -0.95
C VAL A 811 -13.72 -15.40 -0.35
N PRO A 812 -13.01 -16.26 -1.10
CA PRO A 812 -12.51 -17.52 -0.56
C PRO A 812 -11.51 -17.31 0.59
N ASN A 813 -11.68 -18.09 1.66
CA ASN A 813 -10.87 -18.08 2.90
C ASN A 813 -9.67 -19.02 2.79
N ASP A 814 -8.74 -18.71 1.90
CA ASP A 814 -7.48 -19.46 1.80
C ASP A 814 -6.42 -18.74 2.65
N GLU A 815 -5.97 -19.37 3.75
CA GLU A 815 -4.75 -18.95 4.44
C GLU A 815 -3.59 -18.93 3.44
N PRO A 816 -2.68 -17.95 3.54
CA PRO A 816 -1.56 -17.89 2.64
C PRO A 816 -0.70 -19.15 2.81
N LEU A 817 -0.44 -19.85 1.71
CA LEU A 817 0.40 -21.03 1.67
C LEU A 817 1.82 -20.63 1.28
N VAL A 818 2.80 -20.91 2.15
CA VAL A 818 4.22 -20.77 1.81
C VAL A 818 4.61 -21.90 0.85
N THR A 819 4.89 -21.55 -0.41
CA THR A 819 5.23 -22.50 -1.49
C THR A 819 6.73 -22.71 -1.62
N ILE A 820 7.55 -21.72 -1.25
CA ILE A 820 9.01 -21.84 -1.16
C ILE A 820 9.49 -21.30 0.19
N GLN A 821 10.12 -22.15 0.98
CA GLN A 821 10.73 -21.79 2.26
C GLN A 821 12.06 -21.05 2.05
N PRO A 822 12.42 -20.10 2.93
CA PRO A 822 13.73 -19.47 2.87
C PRO A 822 14.85 -20.48 3.14
N SER A 823 15.88 -20.47 2.28
CA SER A 823 17.03 -21.36 2.42
C SER A 823 18.07 -20.80 3.38
N ALA A 824 18.69 -21.65 4.21
CA ALA A 824 19.80 -21.26 5.07
C ALA A 824 21.02 -20.86 4.24
N GLN A 825 21.81 -19.93 4.77
CA GLN A 825 23.01 -19.42 4.12
C GLN A 825 24.17 -19.31 5.11
N SER A 826 25.35 -19.71 4.66
CA SER A 826 26.62 -19.44 5.32
C SER A 826 27.49 -18.67 4.35
N VAL A 827 27.94 -17.49 4.76
CA VAL A 827 28.73 -16.61 3.90
C VAL A 827 30.01 -16.17 4.61
N VAL A 828 31.00 -15.76 3.83
CA VAL A 828 32.21 -15.14 4.41
C VAL A 828 31.86 -13.74 4.91
N VAL A 829 32.48 -13.29 6.00
CA VAL A 829 32.29 -11.93 6.52
C VAL A 829 32.47 -10.87 5.42
N GLY A 830 31.52 -9.95 5.34
CA GLY A 830 31.48 -8.90 4.31
C GLY A 830 30.89 -9.32 2.97
N ALA A 831 30.52 -10.60 2.77
CA ALA A 831 29.74 -11.03 1.61
C ALA A 831 28.25 -10.69 1.81
N SER A 832 27.48 -10.71 0.72
CA SER A 832 26.02 -10.52 0.76
C SER A 832 25.28 -11.84 1.00
N ALA A 833 24.05 -11.75 1.53
CA ALA A 833 23.11 -12.85 1.68
C ALA A 833 21.71 -12.43 1.22
N LEU A 834 20.92 -13.37 0.73
CA LEU A 834 19.55 -13.15 0.27
C LEU A 834 18.67 -14.32 0.71
N PHE A 835 17.68 -14.03 1.53
CA PHE A 835 16.56 -14.94 1.74
C PHE A 835 15.41 -14.57 0.80
N SER A 836 14.77 -15.59 0.25
CA SER A 836 13.58 -15.47 -0.59
C SER A 836 12.51 -16.40 -0.06
N ILE A 837 11.27 -15.92 -0.03
CA ILE A 837 10.08 -16.70 0.27
C ILE A 837 9.11 -16.56 -0.89
N GLU A 838 8.43 -17.65 -1.24
CA GLU A 838 7.26 -17.56 -2.13
C GLU A 838 6.05 -18.05 -1.36
N ALA A 839 4.92 -17.36 -1.55
CA ALA A 839 3.66 -17.76 -0.99
C ALA A 839 2.51 -17.45 -1.95
N SER A 840 1.50 -18.30 -1.92
CA SER A 840 0.27 -18.15 -2.68
C SER A 840 -0.90 -17.83 -1.76
N GLY A 841 -1.78 -16.94 -2.22
CA GLY A 841 -3.06 -16.64 -1.60
C GLY A 841 -4.03 -16.13 -2.67
N THR A 842 -5.33 -16.10 -2.35
CA THR A 842 -6.37 -15.57 -3.26
C THR A 842 -6.18 -14.08 -3.53
N GLN A 843 -5.55 -13.35 -2.60
CA GLN A 843 -4.95 -12.04 -2.83
C GLN A 843 -3.43 -12.13 -2.65
N ALA A 844 -2.70 -11.16 -3.22
CA ALA A 844 -1.26 -11.06 -3.02
C ALA A 844 -0.97 -10.93 -1.51
N PRO A 845 -0.26 -11.89 -0.90
CA PRO A 845 0.01 -11.83 0.52
C PRO A 845 1.00 -10.71 0.85
N SER A 846 0.89 -10.15 2.04
CA SER A 846 1.91 -9.27 2.61
C SER A 846 2.91 -10.09 3.42
N PHE A 847 4.13 -9.56 3.54
CA PHE A 847 5.24 -10.23 4.21
C PHE A 847 5.74 -9.38 5.37
N GLN A 848 6.30 -10.03 6.40
CA GLN A 848 7.05 -9.37 7.46
C GLN A 848 8.16 -10.32 7.93
N TRP A 849 9.42 -9.91 7.79
CA TRP A 849 10.55 -10.71 8.27
C TRP A 849 10.84 -10.45 9.75
N TYR A 850 11.26 -11.51 10.44
CA TYR A 850 11.70 -11.47 11.83
C TYR A 850 13.11 -12.02 11.95
N LYS A 851 13.85 -11.52 12.94
CA LYS A 851 15.10 -12.08 13.43
C LYS A 851 14.93 -12.46 14.88
N SER A 852 15.14 -13.73 15.21
CA SER A 852 14.96 -14.23 16.58
C SER A 852 13.62 -13.80 17.21
N GLY A 853 12.54 -13.81 16.43
CA GLY A 853 11.19 -13.41 16.85
C GLY A 853 10.95 -11.90 16.98
N VAL A 854 11.91 -11.05 16.64
CA VAL A 854 11.74 -9.59 16.60
C VAL A 854 11.55 -9.13 15.16
N ALA A 855 10.49 -8.36 14.89
CA ALA A 855 10.19 -7.86 13.56
C ALA A 855 11.30 -6.93 13.06
N ILE A 856 11.75 -7.14 11.83
CA ILE A 856 12.70 -6.27 11.15
C ILE A 856 11.92 -5.14 10.49
N THR A 857 12.06 -3.92 11.02
CA THR A 857 11.32 -2.74 10.53
C THR A 857 11.52 -2.54 9.03
N GLY A 858 10.41 -2.47 8.27
CA GLY A 858 10.41 -2.21 6.83
C GLY A 858 10.73 -3.42 5.95
N ALA A 859 11.04 -4.58 6.52
CA ALA A 859 11.27 -5.80 5.76
C ALA A 859 9.94 -6.49 5.41
N THR A 860 9.20 -5.89 4.47
CA THR A 860 7.86 -6.33 4.07
C THR A 860 7.78 -6.97 2.68
N ASP A 861 8.94 -7.21 2.06
CA ASP A 861 9.04 -7.85 0.75
C ASP A 861 9.13 -9.38 0.89
N SER A 862 8.87 -10.09 -0.21
CA SER A 862 9.09 -11.54 -0.31
C SER A 862 10.59 -11.93 -0.30
N THR A 863 11.49 -10.95 -0.17
CA THR A 863 12.92 -11.18 -0.03
C THR A 863 13.51 -10.34 1.09
N LEU A 864 14.49 -10.89 1.80
CA LEU A 864 15.31 -10.18 2.78
C LEU A 864 16.76 -10.20 2.32
N PHE A 865 17.28 -9.02 1.95
CA PHE A 865 18.62 -8.87 1.40
C PHE A 865 19.56 -8.23 2.42
N PHE A 866 20.68 -8.90 2.68
CA PHE A 866 21.81 -8.40 3.44
C PHE A 866 22.93 -8.03 2.47
N PRO A 867 23.19 -6.74 2.22
CA PRO A 867 24.26 -6.30 1.31
C PRO A 867 25.65 -6.73 1.80
N THR A 868 25.82 -6.79 3.12
CA THR A 868 27.03 -7.17 3.82
C THR A 868 26.63 -7.92 5.08
N VAL A 869 27.18 -9.12 5.28
CA VAL A 869 26.92 -9.96 6.44
C VAL A 869 28.13 -9.91 7.36
N GLY A 870 27.92 -9.38 8.56
CA GLY A 870 28.82 -9.49 9.68
C GLY A 870 28.28 -10.43 10.76
N PRO A 871 29.02 -10.57 11.88
CA PRO A 871 28.56 -11.36 13.02
C PRO A 871 27.22 -10.90 13.59
N ALA A 872 26.94 -9.58 13.53
CA ALA A 872 25.70 -8.99 14.04
C ALA A 872 24.48 -9.44 13.24
N GLU A 873 24.61 -9.73 11.94
CA GLU A 873 23.54 -10.22 11.08
C GLU A 873 23.32 -11.73 11.22
N THR A 874 24.17 -12.48 11.91
CA THR A 874 23.92 -13.91 12.12
C THR A 874 22.75 -14.16 13.06
N GLY A 875 22.04 -15.27 12.85
CA GLY A 875 20.91 -15.69 13.67
C GLY A 875 19.90 -16.56 12.91
N LEU A 876 18.73 -16.76 13.52
CA LEU A 876 17.59 -17.42 12.90
C LEU A 876 16.61 -16.36 12.41
N TYR A 877 16.11 -16.56 11.19
CA TYR A 877 15.18 -15.68 10.50
C TYR A 877 13.95 -16.45 10.06
N ASP A 878 12.81 -15.78 10.01
CA ASP A 878 11.57 -16.30 9.46
C ASP A 878 10.76 -15.14 8.85
N CYS A 879 9.69 -15.50 8.13
CA CYS A 879 8.80 -14.54 7.51
C CYS A 879 7.35 -14.90 7.82
N ALA A 880 6.59 -13.94 8.36
CA ALA A 880 5.15 -14.04 8.46
C ALA A 880 4.52 -13.61 7.14
N VAL A 881 3.72 -14.50 6.56
CA VAL A 881 2.98 -14.27 5.34
C VAL A 881 1.52 -14.06 5.72
N THR A 882 0.96 -12.89 5.43
CA THR A 882 -0.40 -12.53 5.82
C THR A 882 -1.30 -12.39 4.60
N GLY A 883 -2.40 -13.13 4.59
CA GLY A 883 -3.50 -13.01 3.64
C GLY A 883 -4.76 -12.54 4.35
N LEU A 884 -5.87 -12.44 3.62
CA LEU A 884 -7.16 -12.04 4.21
C LEU A 884 -7.64 -12.98 5.32
N ALA A 885 -7.35 -14.26 5.18
CA ALA A 885 -7.80 -15.33 6.06
C ALA A 885 -6.98 -15.47 7.35
N GLY A 886 -5.77 -14.86 7.42
CA GLY A 886 -4.85 -15.06 8.52
C GLY A 886 -3.38 -14.95 8.10
N SER A 887 -2.49 -15.37 9.00
CA SER A 887 -1.05 -15.31 8.80
C SER A 887 -0.41 -16.69 9.01
N THR A 888 0.50 -17.07 8.11
CA THR A 888 1.31 -18.29 8.22
C THR A 888 2.78 -17.90 8.34
N LEU A 889 3.50 -18.51 9.30
CA LEU A 889 4.94 -18.30 9.47
C LEU A 889 5.73 -19.31 8.62
N SER A 890 6.83 -18.86 8.01
CA SER A 890 7.79 -19.77 7.37
C SER A 890 8.52 -20.64 8.40
N ALA A 891 9.17 -21.71 7.94
CA ALA A 891 10.18 -22.39 8.74
C ALA A 891 11.36 -21.44 9.02
N PRO A 892 12.05 -21.57 10.18
CA PRO A 892 13.23 -20.77 10.45
C PRO A 892 14.37 -21.12 9.47
N THR A 893 15.10 -20.10 9.05
CA THR A 893 16.32 -20.21 8.26
C THR A 893 17.51 -19.65 9.04
N VAL A 894 18.68 -20.28 8.93
CA VAL A 894 19.90 -19.84 9.62
C VAL A 894 20.72 -18.96 8.69
N LEU A 895 21.10 -17.77 9.16
CA LEU A 895 22.18 -16.98 8.57
C LEU A 895 23.44 -17.13 9.42
N GLY A 896 24.46 -17.68 8.80
CA GLY A 896 25.77 -17.93 9.40
C GLY A 896 26.87 -17.14 8.72
N VAL A 897 27.93 -16.81 9.46
CA VAL A 897 29.12 -16.16 8.91
C VAL A 897 30.40 -16.92 9.26
N VAL A 898 31.36 -16.93 8.35
CA VAL A 898 32.72 -17.44 8.60
C VAL A 898 33.74 -16.32 8.42
N PRO A 899 34.87 -16.31 9.16
CA PRO A 899 35.95 -15.35 8.95
C PRO A 899 36.49 -15.40 7.51
N ALA A 900 37.10 -14.29 7.06
CA ALA A 900 37.79 -14.26 5.78
C ALA A 900 38.92 -15.29 5.73
N THR A 901 39.28 -15.77 4.54
CA THR A 901 40.34 -16.78 4.38
C THR A 901 41.65 -16.31 5.04
N GLY A 902 42.19 -17.15 5.94
CA GLY A 902 43.40 -16.83 6.70
C GLY A 902 43.18 -15.93 7.92
N GLN A 903 41.94 -15.52 8.20
CA GLN A 903 41.56 -14.86 9.44
C GLN A 903 40.91 -15.87 10.40
N ARG A 904 41.13 -15.66 11.69
CA ARG A 904 40.59 -16.53 12.75
C ARG A 904 39.35 -15.96 13.43
N THR A 905 39.12 -14.66 13.28
CA THR A 905 38.03 -13.94 13.92
C THR A 905 37.37 -12.96 12.96
N ALA A 906 36.14 -12.56 13.29
CA ALA A 906 35.44 -11.46 12.66
C ALA A 906 34.52 -10.76 13.69
N GLY A 907 34.34 -9.44 13.55
CA GLY A 907 33.58 -8.61 14.50
C GLY A 907 34.26 -8.48 15.86
N ASP A 908 33.47 -8.39 16.92
CA ASP A 908 33.94 -7.97 18.24
C ASP A 908 34.52 -9.14 19.07
N VAL A 909 35.56 -9.77 18.53
CA VAL A 909 36.32 -10.82 19.21
C VAL A 909 37.77 -10.39 19.33
N SER A 910 38.33 -10.51 20.53
CA SER A 910 39.74 -10.25 20.78
C SER A 910 40.45 -11.46 21.37
N THR A 911 41.77 -11.48 21.24
CA THR A 911 42.67 -12.43 21.93
C THR A 911 43.95 -11.71 22.36
N ARG A 912 44.78 -12.39 23.15
CA ARG A 912 46.11 -11.95 23.60
C ARG A 912 47.16 -12.99 23.20
N ALA A 913 48.42 -12.59 23.12
CA ALA A 913 49.49 -13.52 22.75
C ALA A 913 49.61 -14.69 23.73
N GLU A 914 49.45 -14.44 25.03
CA GLU A 914 49.45 -15.46 26.08
C GLU A 914 48.19 -16.33 26.11
N TRP A 915 47.19 -16.03 25.28
CA TRP A 915 45.93 -16.77 25.18
C TRP A 915 45.89 -17.74 24.00
N GLN A 916 46.98 -17.85 23.24
CA GLN A 916 47.08 -18.73 22.09
C GLN A 916 47.98 -19.93 22.41
N ASP A 917 47.73 -21.06 21.75
CA ASP A 917 48.50 -22.29 21.88
C ASP A 917 48.64 -22.79 23.34
N ILE A 918 47.59 -22.66 24.16
CA ILE A 918 47.62 -23.06 25.57
C ILE A 918 47.60 -24.59 25.67
N HIS A 919 48.74 -25.18 26.00
CA HIS A 919 48.87 -26.61 26.26
C HIS A 919 48.22 -27.01 27.57
N HIS A 920 47.14 -27.78 27.49
CA HIS A 920 46.43 -28.28 28.66
C HIS A 920 46.92 -29.68 29.08
N PRO A 921 46.92 -30.05 30.38
CA PRO A 921 47.37 -31.35 30.86
C PRO A 921 46.64 -32.58 30.28
N ASN A 922 45.47 -32.38 29.66
CA ASN A 922 44.74 -33.45 28.96
C ASN A 922 45.25 -33.70 27.53
N GLY A 923 46.29 -32.98 27.09
CA GLY A 923 46.91 -33.13 25.76
C GLY A 923 46.30 -32.25 24.67
N ALA A 924 45.22 -31.50 24.96
CA ALA A 924 44.65 -30.56 24.01
C ALA A 924 45.37 -29.21 24.03
N VAL A 925 45.32 -28.50 22.91
CA VAL A 925 45.84 -27.13 22.74
C VAL A 925 44.65 -26.20 22.54
N TYR A 926 44.60 -25.12 23.33
CA TYR A 926 43.48 -24.18 23.33
C TYR A 926 43.90 -22.79 22.89
N ASP A 927 43.03 -22.17 22.10
CA ASP A 927 43.05 -20.74 21.82
C ASP A 927 41.87 -20.05 22.50
N GLN A 928 42.18 -19.13 23.41
CA GLN A 928 41.20 -18.37 24.15
C GLN A 928 40.91 -17.03 23.47
N PHE A 929 39.63 -16.78 23.24
CA PHE A 929 39.06 -15.55 22.74
C PHE A 929 38.13 -14.92 23.79
N LEU A 930 37.91 -13.62 23.67
CA LEU A 930 36.99 -12.84 24.49
C LEU A 930 36.05 -12.04 23.57
N LEU A 931 34.75 -12.14 23.83
CA LEU A 931 33.77 -11.30 23.16
C LEU A 931 33.84 -9.89 23.76
N THR A 932 34.11 -8.90 22.92
CA THR A 932 34.34 -7.49 23.31
C THR A 932 33.21 -6.54 22.92
N GLY A 933 32.20 -7.04 22.21
CA GLY A 933 31.02 -6.28 21.81
C GLY A 933 29.78 -7.17 21.71
N SER A 934 28.76 -6.75 20.98
CA SER A 934 27.48 -7.47 20.94
C SER A 934 27.53 -8.73 20.07
N ALA A 935 28.41 -8.79 19.07
CA ALA A 935 28.50 -9.96 18.20
C ALA A 935 29.93 -10.22 17.68
N GLY A 936 30.32 -11.50 17.66
CA GLY A 936 31.67 -11.88 17.30
C GLY A 936 31.79 -13.32 16.81
N THR A 937 32.63 -13.54 15.81
CA THR A 937 32.88 -14.85 15.18
C THR A 937 34.32 -15.31 15.39
N PHE A 938 34.53 -16.60 15.63
CA PHE A 938 35.83 -17.22 15.78
C PHE A 938 35.87 -18.64 15.21
N THR A 939 37.07 -19.11 14.84
CA THR A 939 37.31 -20.48 14.34
C THR A 939 38.53 -21.11 15.01
N ALA A 940 38.60 -22.44 14.97
CA ALA A 940 39.70 -23.23 15.51
C ALA A 940 40.85 -23.38 14.51
N ASP A 941 42.08 -23.33 15.01
CA ASP A 941 43.22 -23.77 14.22
C ASP A 941 43.19 -25.30 14.05
N PRO A 942 43.74 -25.85 12.95
CA PRO A 942 43.74 -27.29 12.71
C PRO A 942 44.34 -28.08 13.88
N GLY A 943 43.56 -29.01 14.44
CA GLY A 943 43.97 -29.85 15.57
C GLY A 943 43.91 -29.17 16.95
N GLN A 944 43.42 -27.93 17.03
CA GLN A 944 43.26 -27.17 18.26
C GLN A 944 41.79 -26.96 18.64
N ILE A 945 41.55 -26.40 19.83
CA ILE A 945 40.24 -26.01 20.33
C ILE A 945 40.19 -24.49 20.45
N ALA A 946 39.28 -23.83 19.75
CA ALA A 946 38.99 -22.42 19.99
C ALA A 946 37.88 -22.27 21.02
N ARG A 947 38.06 -21.33 21.95
CA ARG A 947 37.13 -21.06 23.05
C ARG A 947 36.88 -19.57 23.17
N CYS A 948 35.64 -19.11 23.13
CA CYS A 948 35.27 -17.73 23.40
C CYS A 948 34.45 -17.59 24.68
N SER A 949 34.66 -16.51 25.43
CA SER A 949 34.00 -16.27 26.72
C SER A 949 33.16 -14.99 26.73
N TYR A 950 32.01 -15.03 27.41
CA TYR A 950 31.13 -13.88 27.71
C TYR A 950 30.38 -14.11 29.05
N LEU A 951 29.60 -13.14 29.53
CA LEU A 951 28.71 -13.30 30.69
C LEU A 951 27.26 -13.55 30.25
N ASP A 952 26.60 -14.54 30.84
CA ASP A 952 25.16 -14.72 30.61
C ASP A 952 24.30 -13.80 31.51
N SER A 953 22.97 -13.90 31.36
CA SER A 953 21.99 -13.12 32.15
C SER A 953 22.18 -13.24 33.67
N ASN A 954 22.74 -14.36 34.13
CA ASN A 954 22.92 -14.70 35.55
C ASN A 954 24.33 -14.38 36.06
N ASP A 955 25.09 -13.55 35.33
CA ASP A 955 26.47 -13.16 35.66
C ASP A 955 27.46 -14.33 35.70
N SER A 956 27.12 -15.47 35.07
CA SER A 956 28.03 -16.60 34.94
C SER A 956 28.88 -16.45 33.68
N ILE A 957 30.19 -16.72 33.79
CA ILE A 957 31.05 -16.81 32.61
C ILE A 957 30.62 -18.04 31.82
N VAL A 958 30.25 -17.84 30.55
CA VAL A 958 29.95 -18.91 29.59
C VAL A 958 31.12 -19.08 28.65
N GLN A 959 31.51 -20.32 28.41
CA GLN A 959 32.53 -20.72 27.45
C GLN A 959 31.86 -21.45 26.28
N VAL A 960 32.14 -20.97 25.07
CA VAL A 960 31.66 -21.55 23.81
C VAL A 960 32.89 -22.05 23.06
N GLU A 961 32.92 -23.34 22.75
CA GLU A 961 34.08 -24.01 22.17
C GLU A 961 33.78 -24.73 20.87
N MET A 962 34.77 -24.76 19.99
CA MET A 962 34.79 -25.71 18.88
C MET A 962 36.18 -26.28 18.58
N SER A 963 36.16 -27.45 17.96
CA SER A 963 37.30 -28.00 17.19
C SER A 963 36.78 -28.54 15.85
N GLY A 964 37.68 -28.75 14.90
CA GLY A 964 37.33 -29.16 13.54
C GLY A 964 36.93 -27.99 12.64
N ALA A 965 36.26 -28.27 11.53
CA ALA A 965 35.90 -27.26 10.53
C ALA A 965 34.77 -26.33 11.00
N GLY A 966 34.70 -25.14 10.39
CA GLY A 966 33.63 -24.17 10.58
C GLY A 966 34.01 -22.98 11.47
N ALA A 967 33.03 -22.15 11.80
CA ALA A 967 33.19 -21.01 12.68
C ALA A 967 31.95 -20.82 13.55
N ILE A 968 32.17 -20.39 14.79
CA ILE A 968 31.11 -20.03 15.72
C ILE A 968 30.94 -18.52 15.75
N THR A 969 29.69 -18.07 15.66
CA THR A 969 29.30 -16.69 15.97
C THR A 969 28.47 -16.66 17.25
N ILE A 970 28.83 -15.77 18.17
CA ILE A 970 28.04 -15.43 19.36
C ILE A 970 27.40 -14.07 19.11
N ASN A 971 26.07 -13.98 19.22
CA ASN A 971 25.30 -12.75 19.11
C ASN A 971 24.49 -12.53 20.39
N LEU A 972 24.70 -11.42 21.08
CA LEU A 972 24.10 -11.13 22.39
C LEU A 972 22.90 -10.19 22.25
N ASP A 973 21.73 -10.69 22.64
CA ASP A 973 20.55 -9.86 22.83
C ASP A 973 20.68 -9.04 24.11
N ASN A 974 20.28 -7.77 24.03
CA ASN A 974 20.42 -6.78 25.12
C ASN A 974 21.85 -6.72 25.70
N ALA A 975 22.85 -6.77 24.80
CA ALA A 975 24.26 -6.73 25.19
C ALA A 975 24.58 -5.52 26.09
N SER A 976 25.29 -5.77 27.18
CA SER A 976 25.71 -4.75 28.15
C SER A 976 27.15 -5.01 28.60
N GLY A 977 27.86 -3.97 29.02
CA GLY A 977 29.29 -4.03 29.35
C GLY A 977 30.15 -3.19 28.38
N PRO A 978 31.48 -3.43 28.34
CA PRO A 978 32.20 -4.49 29.03
C PRO A 978 32.24 -4.26 30.56
N MET A 979 32.22 -5.32 31.37
CA MET A 979 32.17 -5.25 32.84
C MET A 979 32.97 -6.35 33.55
N ALA A 980 33.39 -6.08 34.79
CA ALA A 980 34.11 -7.06 35.59
C ALA A 980 33.21 -8.25 35.99
N PRO A 981 33.71 -9.49 35.95
CA PRO A 981 32.94 -10.68 36.32
C PRO A 981 32.88 -10.81 37.86
N THR A 982 31.90 -10.17 38.49
CA THR A 982 31.85 -10.01 39.96
C THR A 982 31.87 -11.32 40.76
N LEU A 983 31.43 -12.44 40.16
CA LEU A 983 31.46 -13.78 40.75
C LEU A 983 32.84 -14.48 40.66
N TYR A 984 33.83 -13.91 39.97
CA TYR A 984 35.08 -14.58 39.62
C TYR A 984 36.33 -13.77 40.01
N ASN A 985 37.44 -14.47 40.23
CA ASN A 985 38.77 -13.91 40.54
C ASN A 985 39.48 -13.42 39.27
N GLN A 986 38.81 -12.61 38.46
CA GLN A 986 39.31 -12.08 37.19
C GLN A 986 38.93 -10.60 37.01
N SER A 987 39.16 -9.77 38.02
CA SER A 987 38.85 -8.33 37.98
C SER A 987 39.49 -7.59 36.82
N ASP A 988 40.62 -8.11 36.31
CA ASP A 988 41.42 -7.48 35.25
C ASP A 988 40.89 -7.79 33.83
N ILE A 989 39.85 -8.63 33.71
CA ILE A 989 39.19 -8.95 32.45
C ILE A 989 37.78 -8.37 32.49
N GLN A 990 37.37 -7.73 31.40
CA GLN A 990 36.03 -7.16 31.25
C GLN A 990 35.26 -7.96 30.20
N TYR A 991 34.04 -8.38 30.52
CA TYR A 991 33.21 -9.24 29.69
C TYR A 991 31.96 -8.50 29.20
N MET A 992 31.50 -8.85 28.01
CA MET A 992 30.16 -8.49 27.56
C MET A 992 29.13 -9.43 28.17
N LYS A 993 28.00 -8.88 28.61
CA LYS A 993 26.88 -9.59 29.20
C LYS A 993 25.66 -9.58 28.28
N GLY A 994 25.00 -10.72 28.10
CA GLY A 994 23.75 -10.79 27.36
C GLY A 994 23.23 -12.21 27.19
N LYS A 995 22.06 -12.35 26.55
CA LYS A 995 21.50 -13.64 26.18
C LYS A 995 21.99 -14.02 24.80
N ALA A 996 22.69 -15.16 24.66
CA ALA A 996 23.32 -15.52 23.39
C ALA A 996 22.37 -16.26 22.45
N THR A 997 22.33 -15.81 21.19
CA THR A 997 22.04 -16.64 20.02
C THR A 997 23.37 -17.08 19.42
N ILE A 998 23.55 -18.37 19.19
CA ILE A 998 24.81 -18.92 18.67
C ILE A 998 24.56 -19.49 17.26
N THR A 999 25.46 -19.23 16.32
CA THR A 999 25.45 -19.93 15.03
C THR A 999 26.77 -20.65 14.80
N LEU A 1000 26.71 -21.90 14.32
CA LEU A 1000 27.86 -22.68 13.89
C LEU A 1000 27.76 -22.87 12.37
N SER A 1001 28.70 -22.30 11.64
CA SER A 1001 28.67 -22.21 10.18
C SER A 1001 29.85 -22.94 9.57
N GLY A 1002 29.62 -23.72 8.52
CA GLY A 1002 30.72 -24.43 7.86
C GLY A 1002 31.18 -25.69 8.59
N ALA A 1003 30.34 -26.25 9.46
CA ALA A 1003 30.67 -27.49 10.18
C ALA A 1003 30.75 -28.68 9.23
N ASP A 1004 31.42 -29.74 9.66
CA ASP A 1004 31.44 -31.04 9.01
C ASP A 1004 31.55 -32.18 10.03
N ALA A 1005 31.71 -33.42 9.57
CA ALA A 1005 31.87 -34.59 10.44
C ALA A 1005 33.09 -34.53 11.41
N SER A 1006 34.04 -33.61 11.24
CA SER A 1006 35.15 -33.38 12.16
C SER A 1006 34.80 -32.40 13.30
N THR A 1007 33.72 -31.64 13.13
CA THR A 1007 33.40 -30.52 14.02
C THR A 1007 32.78 -30.98 15.33
N HIS A 1008 33.35 -30.54 16.45
CA HIS A 1008 32.79 -30.74 17.78
C HIS A 1008 32.45 -29.40 18.41
N PHE A 1009 31.29 -29.31 19.05
CA PHE A 1009 30.72 -28.07 19.57
C PHE A 1009 30.29 -28.21 21.04
N THR A 1010 30.79 -27.32 21.91
CA THR A 1010 30.56 -27.38 23.35
C THR A 1010 30.16 -26.00 23.88
N ILE A 1011 29.21 -25.96 24.81
CA ILE A 1011 28.87 -24.77 25.59
C ILE A 1011 28.78 -25.18 27.05
N TYR A 1012 29.35 -24.40 27.95
CA TYR A 1012 29.19 -24.61 29.39
C TYR A 1012 29.43 -23.34 30.19
N SER A 1013 28.94 -23.34 31.43
CA SER A 1013 29.22 -22.29 32.40
C SER A 1013 30.47 -22.60 33.22
N VAL A 1014 31.19 -21.57 33.65
CA VAL A 1014 32.35 -21.71 34.52
C VAL A 1014 31.90 -21.71 35.99
N GLY A 1015 32.32 -22.73 36.74
CA GLY A 1015 32.01 -22.90 38.15
C GLY A 1015 33.06 -23.76 38.86
N THR A 1016 32.85 -24.07 40.14
CA THR A 1016 33.85 -24.76 40.98
C THR A 1016 34.17 -26.19 40.50
N GLY A 1017 33.30 -26.81 39.71
CA GLY A 1017 33.53 -28.12 39.11
C GLY A 1017 34.27 -28.05 37.76
N THR A 1018 34.24 -26.91 37.08
CA THR A 1018 34.83 -26.77 35.73
C THR A 1018 36.15 -25.98 35.72
N ASN A 1019 36.29 -24.92 36.53
CA ASN A 1019 37.56 -24.20 36.66
C ASN A 1019 37.74 -23.55 38.03
N LEU A 1020 38.36 -24.28 38.97
CA LEU A 1020 38.63 -23.81 40.33
C LEU A 1020 39.51 -22.55 40.38
N SER A 1021 40.39 -22.36 39.40
CA SER A 1021 41.42 -21.30 39.45
C SER A 1021 40.86 -19.88 39.33
N VAL A 1022 39.68 -19.73 38.71
CA VAL A 1022 39.02 -18.44 38.52
C VAL A 1022 37.80 -18.25 39.42
N THR A 1023 37.38 -19.29 40.14
CA THR A 1023 36.21 -19.23 41.02
C THR A 1023 36.56 -18.73 42.42
N ARG A 1024 35.54 -18.22 43.11
CA ARG A 1024 35.59 -17.70 44.46
C ARG A 1024 34.81 -18.62 45.41
N PRO A 1025 35.35 -18.96 46.58
CA PRO A 1025 34.67 -19.83 47.54
C PRO A 1025 33.46 -19.17 48.21
N ASP A 1026 33.34 -17.83 48.16
CA ASP A 1026 32.24 -17.06 48.76
C ASP A 1026 31.14 -16.66 47.77
N ALA A 1027 31.30 -16.96 46.48
CA ALA A 1027 30.33 -16.65 45.43
C ALA A 1027 29.34 -17.81 45.22
N ALA A 1028 28.08 -17.47 44.91
CA ALA A 1028 27.06 -18.43 44.52
C ALA A 1028 26.89 -18.42 42.99
N TYR A 1029 27.06 -19.58 42.35
CA TYR A 1029 26.95 -19.73 40.90
C TYR A 1029 25.62 -20.40 40.52
N ALA A 1030 24.99 -19.92 39.44
CA ALA A 1030 23.78 -20.51 38.88
C ALA A 1030 23.99 -21.96 38.42
N GLY A 1031 25.20 -22.26 37.91
CA GLY A 1031 25.65 -23.62 37.61
C GLY A 1031 25.36 -24.11 36.20
N TRP A 1032 24.61 -23.37 35.39
CA TRP A 1032 24.23 -23.73 34.01
C TRP A 1032 24.45 -22.54 33.08
N ALA A 1033 24.95 -22.79 31.88
CA ALA A 1033 25.04 -21.73 30.87
C ALA A 1033 23.64 -21.38 30.37
N ASP A 1034 23.35 -20.08 30.32
CA ASP A 1034 22.06 -19.56 29.86
C ASP A 1034 22.14 -19.00 28.42
N VAL A 1035 21.51 -19.71 27.48
CA VAL A 1035 21.58 -19.45 26.03
C VAL A 1035 20.17 -19.45 25.44
N ALA A 1036 19.89 -18.60 24.44
CA ALA A 1036 18.59 -18.61 23.77
C ALA A 1036 18.46 -19.83 22.85
N VAL A 1037 19.28 -19.90 21.80
CA VAL A 1037 19.20 -20.90 20.72
C VAL A 1037 20.58 -21.10 20.08
N ALA A 1038 20.80 -22.28 19.48
CA ALA A 1038 21.92 -22.50 18.56
C ALA A 1038 21.46 -22.99 17.18
N GLY A 1039 21.83 -22.25 16.13
CA GLY A 1039 21.64 -22.62 14.72
C GLY A 1039 22.90 -23.27 14.14
N ILE A 1040 22.80 -24.40 13.46
CA ILE A 1040 23.95 -25.14 12.92
C ILE A 1040 23.79 -25.37 11.42
N LEU A 1041 24.84 -25.07 10.66
CA LEU A 1041 24.95 -25.33 9.23
C LEU A 1041 26.17 -26.21 8.95
N SER A 1042 25.88 -27.45 8.54
CA SER A 1042 26.89 -28.40 8.07
C SER A 1042 27.07 -28.29 6.56
N THR A 1043 28.31 -28.48 6.09
CA THR A 1043 28.66 -28.45 4.66
C THR A 1043 28.53 -29.81 4.00
N ASP A 1044 28.69 -30.90 4.75
CA ASP A 1044 28.59 -32.29 4.29
C ASP A 1044 27.36 -33.02 4.87
N GLY A 1045 26.56 -32.32 5.67
CA GLY A 1045 25.43 -32.89 6.42
C GLY A 1045 25.85 -33.68 7.67
N GLY A 1046 27.14 -33.74 7.98
CA GLY A 1046 27.74 -34.36 9.15
C GLY A 1046 28.09 -33.37 10.26
N LEU A 1047 28.20 -33.90 11.48
CA LEU A 1047 28.74 -33.23 12.66
C LEU A 1047 29.46 -34.26 13.54
N GLY A 1048 30.61 -33.92 14.11
CA GLY A 1048 31.35 -34.82 15.00
C GLY A 1048 30.59 -35.09 16.31
N GLY A 1049 30.30 -34.04 17.07
CA GLY A 1049 29.57 -34.15 18.34
C GLY A 1049 29.11 -32.82 18.94
N ILE A 1050 28.10 -32.88 19.81
CA ILE A 1050 27.61 -31.73 20.58
C ILE A 1050 27.62 -32.10 22.08
N HIS A 1051 28.41 -31.37 22.86
CA HIS A 1051 28.61 -31.62 24.30
C HIS A 1051 28.16 -30.42 25.12
N GLN A 1052 26.87 -30.36 25.39
CA GLN A 1052 26.19 -29.21 26.02
C GLN A 1052 25.36 -29.66 27.22
N GLY A 1053 25.84 -30.69 27.91
CA GLY A 1053 25.23 -31.21 29.13
C GLY A 1053 25.18 -30.20 30.27
N ASN A 1054 25.83 -29.03 30.13
CA ASN A 1054 25.78 -27.89 31.05
C ASN A 1054 25.13 -26.63 30.43
N THR A 1055 24.22 -26.79 29.47
CA THR A 1055 23.58 -25.67 28.77
C THR A 1055 22.07 -25.74 28.88
N ASN A 1056 21.47 -24.70 29.45
CA ASN A 1056 20.04 -24.53 29.49
C ASN A 1056 19.60 -23.56 28.38
N TYR A 1057 18.99 -24.10 27.34
CA TYR A 1057 18.38 -23.29 26.30
C TYR A 1057 17.04 -22.74 26.77
N ASN A 1058 16.87 -21.43 26.81
CA ASN A 1058 15.57 -20.82 27.11
C ASN A 1058 15.40 -19.42 26.51
N ALA A 1059 14.17 -19.11 26.10
CA ALA A 1059 13.81 -17.79 25.57
C ALA A 1059 12.35 -17.43 25.89
N ALA A 1060 12.01 -16.14 25.79
CA ALA A 1060 10.66 -15.61 25.95
C ALA A 1060 10.01 -15.15 24.62
N VAL A 1061 10.84 -14.93 23.60
CA VAL A 1061 10.47 -14.51 22.24
C VAL A 1061 11.42 -15.24 21.28
N GLY A 1062 10.99 -15.49 20.04
CA GLY A 1062 11.84 -16.09 19.02
C GLY A 1062 11.98 -17.59 19.17
N TYR A 1063 13.22 -18.07 19.25
CA TYR A 1063 13.52 -19.50 19.24
C TYR A 1063 14.29 -19.94 20.47
N THR A 1064 14.12 -21.20 20.86
CA THR A 1064 14.99 -21.81 21.87
C THR A 1064 15.34 -23.26 21.56
N GLY A 1065 16.56 -23.68 21.91
CA GLY A 1065 17.06 -25.04 21.69
C GLY A 1065 18.07 -25.15 20.56
N LEU A 1066 18.06 -26.29 19.85
CA LEU A 1066 18.97 -26.59 18.73
C LEU A 1066 18.22 -26.65 17.41
N TYR A 1067 18.75 -25.96 16.40
CA TYR A 1067 18.20 -25.96 15.04
C TYR A 1067 19.31 -26.21 14.00
N ALA A 1068 19.37 -27.43 13.48
CA ALA A 1068 20.39 -27.91 12.54
C ALA A 1068 19.73 -28.52 11.27
N PRO A 1069 19.05 -27.70 10.45
CA PRO A 1069 18.10 -28.18 9.44
C PRO A 1069 18.74 -28.97 8.29
N ASN A 1070 20.06 -28.88 8.08
CA ASN A 1070 20.78 -29.61 7.04
C ASN A 1070 21.74 -30.67 7.59
N THR A 1071 21.78 -30.89 8.91
CA THR A 1071 22.63 -31.91 9.54
C THR A 1071 21.86 -33.21 9.71
N THR A 1072 22.24 -34.26 8.99
CA THR A 1072 21.56 -35.57 9.00
C THR A 1072 22.32 -36.62 9.80
N SER A 1073 23.63 -36.43 10.02
CA SER A 1073 24.46 -37.37 10.77
C SER A 1073 25.23 -36.65 11.88
N VAL A 1074 25.22 -37.24 13.08
CA VAL A 1074 26.07 -36.80 14.21
C VAL A 1074 26.87 -38.02 14.68
N GLY A 1075 28.19 -37.91 14.71
CA GLY A 1075 29.10 -39.01 15.02
C GLY A 1075 28.99 -39.51 16.47
N GLU A 1076 28.65 -38.59 17.38
CA GLU A 1076 28.49 -38.86 18.80
C GLU A 1076 27.05 -38.61 19.29
N THR A 1077 26.76 -39.06 20.51
CA THR A 1077 25.48 -38.71 21.16
C THR A 1077 25.50 -37.24 21.53
N VAL A 1078 24.51 -36.48 21.05
CA VAL A 1078 24.29 -35.08 21.42
C VAL A 1078 23.86 -35.01 22.88
N VAL A 1079 24.57 -34.25 23.70
CA VAL A 1079 24.25 -34.10 25.12
C VAL A 1079 23.77 -32.68 25.40
N LEU A 1080 22.60 -32.53 26.02
CA LEU A 1080 22.00 -31.23 26.38
C LEU A 1080 21.49 -31.27 27.82
N HIS A 1081 21.42 -30.14 28.53
CA HIS A 1081 20.72 -30.11 29.83
C HIS A 1081 19.20 -29.93 29.65
N GLY A 1082 18.76 -28.84 29.03
CA GLY A 1082 17.34 -28.51 28.91
C GLY A 1082 17.04 -27.52 27.79
N ILE A 1083 15.78 -27.52 27.36
CA ILE A 1083 15.18 -26.57 26.40
C ILE A 1083 13.86 -26.12 27.03
N ALA A 1084 13.64 -24.81 27.15
CA ALA A 1084 12.45 -24.26 27.79
C ALA A 1084 11.98 -22.96 27.13
N ALA A 1085 10.82 -23.01 26.48
CA ALA A 1085 10.13 -21.84 25.97
C ALA A 1085 9.22 -21.20 27.04
N SER A 1086 9.24 -19.87 27.08
CA SER A 1086 8.29 -19.05 27.81
C SER A 1086 7.71 -18.00 26.87
N GLY A 1087 6.60 -17.36 27.23
CA GLY A 1087 6.00 -16.32 26.40
C GLY A 1087 5.64 -16.83 25.00
N ALA A 1088 6.20 -16.19 23.97
CA ALA A 1088 5.97 -16.50 22.55
C ALA A 1088 7.18 -17.18 21.87
N ALA A 1089 8.15 -17.67 22.64
CA ALA A 1089 9.28 -18.41 22.06
C ALA A 1089 8.85 -19.79 21.55
N GLN A 1090 9.48 -20.25 20.48
CA GLN A 1090 9.27 -21.58 19.90
C GLN A 1090 10.43 -22.53 20.24
N PRO A 1091 10.17 -23.67 20.89
CA PRO A 1091 11.22 -24.62 21.25
C PRO A 1091 11.51 -25.65 20.14
N TYR A 1092 12.79 -25.81 19.79
CA TYR A 1092 13.27 -26.70 18.74
C TYR A 1092 14.37 -27.65 19.25
N LEU A 1093 14.27 -28.91 18.82
CA LEU A 1093 15.35 -29.88 18.83
C LEU A 1093 15.38 -30.56 17.46
N PHE A 1094 15.96 -29.86 16.50
CA PHE A 1094 15.74 -30.12 15.09
C PHE A 1094 17.04 -30.47 14.36
N PHE A 1095 17.05 -31.63 13.72
CA PHE A 1095 18.08 -32.06 12.77
C PHE A 1095 17.46 -32.29 11.39
N GLY A 1096 18.30 -32.37 10.36
CA GLY A 1096 17.89 -32.58 8.98
C GLY A 1096 16.95 -33.78 8.83
N PRO A 1097 15.84 -33.64 8.07
CA PRO A 1097 14.90 -34.74 7.82
C PRO A 1097 15.61 -36.00 7.31
N GLY A 1098 15.23 -37.17 7.83
CA GLY A 1098 15.89 -38.44 7.53
C GLY A 1098 17.19 -38.70 8.31
N GLY A 1099 17.61 -37.77 9.18
CA GLY A 1099 18.74 -37.96 10.07
C GLY A 1099 18.48 -38.93 11.24
N THR A 1100 19.56 -39.32 11.93
CA THR A 1100 19.52 -40.31 13.02
C THR A 1100 20.22 -39.85 14.29
N ALA A 1101 20.13 -38.56 14.65
CA ALA A 1101 20.80 -38.00 15.82
C ALA A 1101 20.31 -38.67 17.12
N ALA A 1102 21.24 -39.19 17.91
CA ALA A 1102 20.95 -39.73 19.25
C ALA A 1102 21.15 -38.63 20.29
N ILE A 1103 20.14 -38.40 21.14
CA ILE A 1103 20.13 -37.32 22.13
C ILE A 1103 20.14 -37.88 23.55
N LYS A 1104 20.96 -37.28 24.42
CA LYS A 1104 20.91 -37.45 25.88
C LYS A 1104 20.55 -36.12 26.54
N ILE A 1105 19.46 -36.11 27.30
CA ILE A 1105 19.10 -34.99 28.18
C ILE A 1105 19.73 -35.26 29.56
N ALA A 1106 20.69 -34.45 29.97
CA ALA A 1106 21.51 -34.60 31.15
C ALA A 1106 20.95 -33.80 32.33
N GLY A 1107 20.03 -34.40 33.09
CA GLY A 1107 19.46 -33.86 34.33
C GLY A 1107 18.30 -32.88 34.16
N GLY A 1108 17.93 -32.51 32.92
CA GLY A 1108 16.73 -31.71 32.65
C GLY A 1108 15.51 -32.55 32.29
N SER A 1109 14.32 -31.92 32.32
CA SER A 1109 13.02 -32.57 32.08
C SER A 1109 12.33 -32.17 30.76
N LEU A 1110 12.92 -31.22 30.02
CA LEU A 1110 12.31 -30.57 28.84
C LEU A 1110 10.95 -29.89 29.13
N ALA A 1111 10.69 -29.48 30.37
CA ALA A 1111 9.47 -28.76 30.72
C ALA A 1111 9.34 -27.44 29.93
N GLN A 1112 8.13 -27.16 29.42
CA GLN A 1112 7.81 -25.92 28.70
C GLN A 1112 6.92 -25.02 29.55
N PRO A 1113 7.46 -23.95 30.18
CA PRO A 1113 6.68 -22.97 30.92
C PRO A 1113 5.51 -22.34 30.15
N SER A 1114 5.62 -22.18 28.82
CA SER A 1114 4.53 -21.68 27.97
C SER A 1114 3.38 -22.68 27.78
N GLY A 1115 3.60 -23.97 28.09
CA GLY A 1115 2.68 -25.04 27.73
C GLY A 1115 2.85 -25.57 26.30
N ASP A 1116 3.85 -25.06 25.57
CA ASP A 1116 4.14 -25.48 24.20
C ASP A 1116 4.74 -26.89 24.12
N VAL A 1117 4.82 -27.40 22.89
CA VAL A 1117 5.46 -28.65 22.53
C VAL A 1117 6.77 -28.38 21.80
N ILE A 1118 7.72 -29.31 21.90
CA ILE A 1118 9.02 -29.16 21.22
C ILE A 1118 8.92 -29.72 19.81
N THR A 1119 9.25 -28.91 18.82
CA THR A 1119 9.34 -29.35 17.42
C THR A 1119 10.65 -30.12 17.21
N VAL A 1120 10.53 -31.36 16.73
CA VAL A 1120 11.66 -32.28 16.53
C VAL A 1120 11.75 -32.81 15.10
N SER A 1121 12.97 -33.11 14.66
CA SER A 1121 13.24 -33.76 13.37
C SER A 1121 14.60 -34.47 13.41
N GLY A 1122 14.76 -35.53 12.61
CA GLY A 1122 16.04 -36.21 12.41
C GLY A 1122 16.61 -36.93 13.65
N LEU A 1123 15.75 -37.32 14.59
CA LEU A 1123 16.14 -37.98 15.84
C LEU A 1123 16.00 -39.51 15.73
N SER A 1124 17.00 -40.26 16.21
CA SER A 1124 16.92 -41.73 16.33
C SER A 1124 16.46 -42.18 17.71
N ARG A 1125 16.89 -41.48 18.77
CA ARG A 1125 16.48 -41.72 20.16
C ARG A 1125 16.72 -40.50 21.04
N VAL A 1126 15.94 -40.37 22.10
CA VAL A 1126 16.14 -39.41 23.18
C VAL A 1126 16.19 -40.19 24.49
N THR A 1127 17.25 -40.02 25.28
CA THR A 1127 17.42 -40.66 26.59
C THR A 1127 17.50 -39.63 27.70
N MET A 1128 16.68 -39.79 28.73
CA MET A 1128 16.74 -38.97 29.93
C MET A 1128 17.77 -39.58 30.90
N GLY A 1129 18.81 -38.83 31.25
CA GLY A 1129 19.94 -39.35 32.05
C GLY A 1129 20.42 -38.36 33.10
N ALA A 1130 21.24 -38.84 34.03
CA ALA A 1130 21.88 -37.96 35.02
C ALA A 1130 22.94 -37.05 34.36
N GLY A 1131 23.06 -35.86 34.91
CA GLY A 1131 24.04 -34.84 34.55
C GLY A 1131 24.69 -34.23 35.80
N GLN A 1132 25.45 -33.16 35.57
CA GLN A 1132 26.14 -32.41 36.61
C GLN A 1132 26.24 -30.95 36.14
N ASP A 1133 26.09 -30.03 37.08
CA ASP A 1133 26.25 -28.61 36.80
C ASP A 1133 27.72 -28.17 36.89
N SER A 1134 28.02 -26.91 36.55
CA SER A 1134 29.40 -26.41 36.55
C SER A 1134 30.03 -26.26 37.93
N CYS A 1135 29.26 -26.41 39.00
CA CYS A 1135 29.74 -26.40 40.39
C CYS A 1135 30.05 -27.81 40.90
N GLY A 1136 29.77 -28.84 40.11
CA GLY A 1136 29.90 -30.24 40.51
C GLY A 1136 28.67 -30.79 41.24
N ARG A 1137 27.55 -30.06 41.27
CA ARG A 1137 26.29 -30.53 41.88
C ARG A 1137 25.64 -31.54 40.94
N ALA A 1138 25.27 -32.70 41.48
CA ALA A 1138 24.61 -33.76 40.70
C ALA A 1138 23.20 -33.33 40.28
N ALA A 1139 22.87 -33.55 39.01
CA ALA A 1139 21.54 -33.35 38.44
C ALA A 1139 20.95 -34.73 38.08
N PRO A 1140 20.04 -35.29 38.90
CA PRO A 1140 19.50 -36.63 38.66
C PRO A 1140 18.64 -36.66 37.39
N ALA A 1141 18.58 -37.83 36.74
CA ALA A 1141 17.70 -38.05 35.58
C ALA A 1141 16.25 -37.69 35.94
N GLN A 1142 15.56 -37.00 35.04
CA GLN A 1142 14.15 -36.60 35.18
C GLN A 1142 13.30 -37.33 34.14
N ALA A 1143 12.01 -37.53 34.44
CA ALA A 1143 11.04 -37.92 33.41
C ALA A 1143 10.79 -36.74 32.45
N ILE A 1144 10.44 -37.04 31.20
CA ILE A 1144 10.06 -36.00 30.23
C ILE A 1144 8.74 -35.34 30.65
N GLN A 1145 8.64 -34.01 30.52
CA GLN A 1145 7.46 -33.24 30.94
C GLN A 1145 6.72 -32.53 29.78
N THR A 1146 7.11 -32.77 28.53
CA THR A 1146 6.43 -32.21 27.35
C THR A 1146 6.34 -33.25 26.23
N ARG A 1147 5.55 -32.94 25.20
CA ARG A 1147 5.46 -33.73 23.97
C ARG A 1147 6.48 -33.25 22.95
N LEU A 1148 6.96 -34.19 22.15
CA LEU A 1148 7.79 -33.95 20.97
C LEU A 1148 6.91 -34.13 19.73
N ILE A 1149 6.80 -33.08 18.91
CA ILE A 1149 6.01 -33.10 17.68
C ILE A 1149 6.92 -33.04 16.44
N ASP A 1150 6.56 -33.78 15.40
CA ASP A 1150 7.22 -33.64 14.09
C ASP A 1150 6.74 -32.35 13.37
N PRO A 1151 7.38 -31.95 12.26
CA PRO A 1151 6.99 -30.74 11.51
C PRO A 1151 5.58 -30.81 10.90
N ASN A 1152 4.96 -31.99 10.89
CA ASN A 1152 3.58 -32.18 10.43
C ASN A 1152 2.56 -32.14 11.60
N GLY A 1153 3.02 -31.90 12.83
CA GLY A 1153 2.20 -31.82 14.03
C GLY A 1153 1.89 -33.18 14.70
N SER A 1154 2.54 -34.27 14.28
CA SER A 1154 2.35 -35.60 14.88
C SER A 1154 3.16 -35.76 16.16
N ASP A 1155 2.55 -36.27 17.23
CA ASP A 1155 3.25 -36.59 18.48
C ASP A 1155 4.13 -37.84 18.28
N VAL A 1156 5.45 -37.64 18.35
CA VAL A 1156 6.47 -38.69 18.18
C VAL A 1156 7.14 -39.08 19.49
N THR A 1157 6.67 -38.56 20.63
CA THR A 1157 7.31 -38.73 21.95
C THR A 1157 7.60 -40.19 22.26
N SER A 1158 6.59 -41.06 22.14
CA SER A 1158 6.72 -42.49 22.44
C SER A 1158 7.59 -43.26 21.43
N ALA A 1159 7.79 -42.71 20.24
CA ALA A 1159 8.61 -43.33 19.19
C ALA A 1159 10.10 -43.06 19.38
N VAL A 1160 10.46 -41.88 19.90
CA VAL A 1160 11.86 -41.46 20.01
C VAL A 1160 12.39 -41.49 21.45
N VAL A 1161 11.55 -41.31 22.47
CA VAL A 1161 12.01 -41.29 23.87
C VAL A 1161 12.13 -42.69 24.44
N VAL A 1162 13.31 -43.05 24.93
CA VAL A 1162 13.60 -44.35 25.56
C VAL A 1162 13.39 -44.24 27.06
N ASN A 1163 12.46 -45.04 27.59
CA ASN A 1163 12.03 -45.00 29.00
C ASN A 1163 11.61 -43.58 29.43
N PRO A 1164 10.54 -43.03 28.82
CA PRO A 1164 10.12 -41.64 28.97
C PRO A 1164 9.85 -41.18 30.41
#